data_AF-A0A1V4MLL2-F1
#
_entry.id   AF-A0A1V4MLL2-F1
#
_cell.length_a   1.000
_cell.length_b   1.000
_cell.length_c   1.000
_cell.angle_alpha   90.00
_cell.angle_beta   90.00
_cell.angle_gamma   90.00
#
_symmetry.space_group_name_H-M   'P 1'
#
loop_
_entity.id
_entity.type
_entity.pdbx_description
1 polymer ?
#
loop_
_entity_poly.entity_id
_entity_poly.type
_entity_poly.pdbx_seq_one_letter_code
_entity_poly.pdbx_strand_id
1 'polypeptide(L)'
;MKSFQHRDAKTVDEAVNLVKGYQGKARLVAGGTDLFGVLKDRVLPAYPELLVNIKSIPGLNSIEEDEEGLKIGALTKLADIATSPLVREKYPLLAKAAESVAVPQIRNMGTIGGNLAQDTRCWYYRYPHEIGGRILCYLKGGKGCYALNGDNRYHSIFGGWRNESPPCASACPGSVDIPSYLSKIREGDLPGAARILLDANPLPAITGRVCPHFCEQECNRGDFDESVSIRDIERFMGDYILEKGNEIIPASGADSGKSAAIIGSGPAGLSAAYYLRMSGHRVTVFDRREEAGGMLAYVIPPYRLPKDIVRQAVKAIENTGVEFRLTVDVGKDITLDELKRDFDSVFIANGAWNPVSIGLDGEESTTFCLDFLTAINRGGRETPGTKVLVIGGGNAAIDVAVSALRLGAEEATMACLECREEMPALPWEIEQAVEQGVRIMNCWGPHRVLKSGDKVKGMEFIRCTSVFDQQGAFAPTYDSSVKETVEADQILMAVGYASDFRYLTPGSSLKVERGLLAVDPETQATGVPGVFAGGSVTHGPATVIEAIASGKRAAAAMNVYLTGKAAAEEEAEKTAEPFLKFNSNYLKKTSRVKMPKRPVAERSIAVEDALGLGLSEVEGEANRCFNCGCVSVNSSDTGLALVALDARVTIAGPQGVRTVPIAEFFGTLGTALETDEMVTEIRAPRPLEGARQTFLKHRVREAVDFAIVSVASVITEKAGKCEDARIVLGAVAPAPIRATEAEQFIKGKAIDSASAETAGAAAVAGAVPLSMNAYKIAIAKTLVKRALLSQDA
;
A
#
# COMPACT_ATOMS: atom_id res chain seq x y z
N MET A 1 -5.59 34.28 -5.25
CA MET A 1 -4.39 33.55 -5.71
C MET A 1 -3.21 33.92 -4.81
N LYS A 2 -2.26 33.01 -4.56
CA LYS A 2 -1.00 33.39 -3.89
C LYS A 2 -0.06 34.04 -4.91
N SER A 3 0.93 34.78 -4.44
CA SER A 3 1.95 35.37 -5.30
C SER A 3 2.83 34.28 -5.92
N PHE A 4 3.21 34.48 -7.19
CA PHE A 4 4.16 33.66 -7.92
C PHE A 4 4.99 34.57 -8.85
N GLN A 5 6.19 34.13 -9.20
CA GLN A 5 6.98 34.75 -10.25
C GLN A 5 6.45 34.32 -11.62
N HIS A 6 6.60 35.17 -12.63
CA HIS A 6 6.28 34.85 -14.01
C HIS A 6 7.50 35.14 -14.88
N ARG A 7 7.92 34.19 -15.71
CA ARG A 7 9.07 34.33 -16.61
C ARG A 7 8.73 33.81 -18.00
N ASP A 8 9.20 34.48 -19.03
CA ASP A 8 9.09 34.02 -20.41
C ASP A 8 10.32 33.20 -20.77
N ALA A 9 10.11 31.98 -21.29
CA ALA A 9 11.17 31.18 -21.87
C ALA A 9 11.26 31.44 -23.39
N LYS A 10 12.48 31.52 -23.91
CA LYS A 10 12.77 31.75 -25.33
C LYS A 10 13.10 30.45 -26.07
N THR A 11 13.55 29.43 -25.35
CA THR A 11 13.87 28.10 -25.90
C THR A 11 13.28 26.99 -25.02
N VAL A 12 13.19 25.77 -25.58
CA VAL A 12 12.78 24.57 -24.84
C VAL A 12 13.75 24.31 -23.68
N ASP A 13 15.05 24.38 -23.94
CA ASP A 13 16.09 24.16 -22.90
C ASP A 13 15.99 25.17 -21.76
N GLU A 14 15.71 26.44 -22.07
CA GLU A 14 15.50 27.46 -21.04
C GLU A 14 14.26 27.12 -20.18
N ALA A 15 13.15 26.69 -20.81
CA ALA A 15 11.95 26.31 -20.09
C ALA A 15 12.19 25.11 -19.15
N VAL A 16 12.82 24.04 -19.65
CA VAL A 16 13.16 22.83 -18.88
C VAL A 16 14.08 23.18 -17.71
N ASN A 17 15.13 23.96 -17.95
CA ASN A 17 16.07 24.37 -16.91
C ASN A 17 15.41 25.23 -15.82
N LEU A 18 14.51 26.14 -16.20
CA LEU A 18 13.74 26.94 -15.25
C LEU A 18 12.83 26.06 -14.37
N VAL A 19 12.16 25.06 -14.94
CA VAL A 19 11.29 24.19 -14.13
C VAL A 19 12.10 23.29 -13.21
N LYS A 20 13.18 22.67 -13.72
CA LYS A 20 14.11 21.84 -12.95
C LYS A 20 14.66 22.58 -11.72
N GLY A 21 15.07 23.84 -11.90
CA GLY A 21 15.65 24.66 -10.83
C GLY A 21 14.73 24.92 -9.64
N TYR A 22 13.41 24.71 -9.81
CA TYR A 22 12.39 24.94 -8.78
C TYR A 22 11.83 23.63 -8.19
N GLN A 23 12.39 22.46 -8.52
CA GLN A 23 12.11 21.17 -7.88
C GLN A 23 10.60 20.89 -7.69
N GLY A 24 9.83 20.95 -8.77
CA GLY A 24 8.38 20.70 -8.76
C GLY A 24 7.50 21.89 -8.33
N LYS A 25 8.10 23.02 -7.93
CA LYS A 25 7.38 24.27 -7.59
C LYS A 25 7.25 25.25 -8.75
N ALA A 26 7.61 24.83 -9.96
CA ALA A 26 7.34 25.59 -11.18
C ALA A 26 6.27 24.89 -12.04
N ARG A 27 5.55 25.68 -12.84
CA ARG A 27 4.57 25.17 -13.81
C ARG A 27 4.71 25.90 -15.14
N LEU A 28 4.61 25.16 -16.24
CA LEU A 28 4.59 25.74 -17.59
C LEU A 28 3.22 26.32 -17.91
N VAL A 29 3.18 27.41 -18.67
CA VAL A 29 1.95 28.02 -19.16
C VAL A 29 2.03 28.28 -20.66
N ALA A 30 1.19 27.57 -21.42
CA ALA A 30 0.92 27.85 -22.83
C ALA A 30 -0.32 28.76 -22.94
N GLY A 31 -1.53 28.22 -22.80
CA GLY A 31 -2.78 29.00 -22.80
C GLY A 31 -3.26 29.45 -21.42
N GLY A 32 -2.91 28.71 -20.37
CA GLY A 32 -3.25 29.01 -18.98
C GLY A 32 -4.73 28.87 -18.57
N THR A 33 -5.63 28.57 -19.51
CA THR A 33 -7.09 28.52 -19.28
C THR A 33 -7.49 27.54 -18.18
N ASP A 34 -6.83 26.39 -18.08
CA ASP A 34 -7.05 25.44 -16.99
C ASP A 34 -6.26 25.79 -15.73
N LEU A 35 -4.94 26.04 -15.89
CA LEU A 35 -4.02 26.32 -14.81
C LEU A 35 -4.48 27.49 -13.93
N PHE A 36 -4.92 28.61 -14.53
CA PHE A 36 -5.39 29.75 -13.75
C PHE A 36 -6.64 29.45 -12.91
N GLY A 37 -7.53 28.57 -13.38
CA GLY A 37 -8.66 28.09 -12.58
C GLY A 37 -8.19 27.29 -11.36
N VAL A 38 -7.27 26.35 -11.58
CA VAL A 38 -6.67 25.53 -10.53
C VAL A 38 -5.93 26.40 -9.50
N LEU A 39 -5.21 27.45 -9.93
CA LEU A 39 -4.51 28.39 -9.06
C LEU A 39 -5.45 29.34 -8.31
N LYS A 40 -6.53 29.78 -8.95
CA LYS A 40 -7.57 30.62 -8.34
C LYS A 40 -8.23 29.87 -7.19
N ASP A 41 -8.69 28.65 -7.45
CA ASP A 41 -9.44 27.82 -6.51
C ASP A 41 -8.53 27.04 -5.55
N ARG A 42 -7.20 27.24 -5.67
CA ARG A 42 -6.14 26.65 -4.83
C ARG A 42 -6.18 25.12 -4.81
N VAL A 43 -6.50 24.51 -5.95
CA VAL A 43 -6.73 23.08 -6.08
C VAL A 43 -5.45 22.26 -5.84
N LEU A 44 -4.30 22.73 -6.34
CA LEU A 44 -3.03 22.02 -6.26
C LEU A 44 -2.60 21.75 -4.81
N PRO A 45 -2.02 20.57 -4.51
CA PRO A 45 -1.39 20.28 -3.21
C PRO A 45 -0.30 21.29 -2.86
N ALA A 46 0.58 21.58 -3.82
CA ALA A 46 1.63 22.58 -3.71
C ALA A 46 1.33 23.76 -4.66
N TYR A 47 1.39 24.97 -4.13
CA TYR A 47 1.21 26.18 -4.93
C TYR A 47 2.54 26.53 -5.64
N PRO A 48 2.55 26.79 -6.96
CA PRO A 48 3.79 27.10 -7.66
C PRO A 48 4.36 28.45 -7.22
N GLU A 49 5.68 28.50 -7.12
CA GLU A 49 6.45 29.72 -6.88
C GLU A 49 6.82 30.42 -8.20
N LEU A 50 6.85 29.68 -9.33
CA LEU A 50 7.16 30.19 -10.66
C LEU A 50 6.19 29.65 -11.72
N LEU A 51 5.69 30.55 -12.58
CA LEU A 51 5.06 30.21 -13.84
C LEU A 51 6.00 30.55 -15.01
N VAL A 52 6.24 29.58 -15.87
CA VAL A 52 7.11 29.73 -17.06
C VAL A 52 6.22 29.79 -18.30
N ASN A 53 6.12 30.95 -18.90
CA ASN A 53 5.40 31.14 -20.16
C ASN A 53 6.23 30.63 -21.33
N ILE A 54 5.65 29.69 -22.07
CA ILE A 54 6.30 29.03 -23.21
C ILE A 54 5.75 29.50 -24.55
N LYS A 55 4.75 30.40 -24.57
CA LYS A 55 4.12 30.89 -25.82
C LYS A 55 5.10 31.56 -26.80
N SER A 56 6.20 32.08 -26.30
CA SER A 56 7.22 32.80 -27.07
C SER A 56 8.24 31.88 -27.75
N ILE A 57 8.24 30.58 -27.44
CA ILE A 57 9.22 29.65 -28.02
C ILE A 57 8.88 29.45 -29.51
N PRO A 58 9.81 29.78 -30.44
CA PRO A 58 9.57 29.69 -31.87
C PRO A 58 9.47 28.22 -32.31
N GLY A 59 8.69 27.97 -33.37
CA GLY A 59 8.61 26.66 -34.04
C GLY A 59 7.70 25.63 -33.36
N LEU A 60 7.13 25.92 -32.19
CA LEU A 60 6.22 25.00 -31.51
C LEU A 60 4.74 25.21 -31.86
N ASN A 61 4.40 26.07 -32.82
CA ASN A 61 3.02 26.39 -33.21
C ASN A 61 2.70 26.08 -34.68
N SER A 62 3.47 25.18 -35.31
CA SER A 62 3.26 24.79 -36.70
C SER A 62 2.34 23.58 -36.87
N ILE A 63 1.78 23.46 -38.08
CA ILE A 63 1.06 22.30 -38.58
C ILE A 63 1.68 21.98 -39.95
N GLU A 64 2.36 20.86 -40.04
CA GLU A 64 3.14 20.46 -41.21
C GLU A 64 2.83 18.99 -41.55
N GLU A 65 3.06 18.59 -42.80
CA GLU A 65 3.04 17.18 -43.20
C GLU A 65 4.38 16.85 -43.88
N ASP A 66 4.99 15.75 -43.48
CA ASP A 66 6.21 15.21 -44.07
C ASP A 66 5.99 13.74 -44.53
N GLU A 67 7.08 13.00 -44.79
CA GLU A 67 7.02 11.61 -45.22
C GLU A 67 6.47 10.67 -44.14
N GLU A 68 6.60 11.04 -42.85
CA GLU A 68 6.14 10.23 -41.71
C GLU A 68 4.67 10.51 -41.35
N GLY A 69 4.12 11.65 -41.79
CA GLY A 69 2.73 12.02 -41.61
C GLY A 69 2.55 13.45 -41.11
N LEU A 70 1.56 13.67 -40.26
CA LEU A 70 1.24 14.97 -39.69
C LEU A 70 2.15 15.27 -38.50
N LYS A 71 2.76 16.45 -38.54
CA LYS A 71 3.57 17.03 -37.46
C LYS A 71 2.87 18.28 -36.92
N ILE A 72 2.61 18.30 -35.61
CA ILE A 72 2.00 19.44 -34.92
C ILE A 72 2.87 19.86 -33.74
N GLY A 73 3.23 21.14 -33.67
CA GLY A 73 3.90 21.71 -32.51
C GLY A 73 2.97 21.83 -31.28
N ALA A 74 3.51 21.65 -30.07
CA ALA A 74 2.73 21.63 -28.83
C ALA A 74 1.94 22.91 -28.50
N LEU A 75 2.35 24.06 -29.05
CA LEU A 75 1.72 25.37 -28.88
C LEU A 75 0.68 25.69 -29.97
N THR A 76 0.48 24.80 -30.94
CA THR A 76 -0.57 24.97 -31.95
C THR A 76 -1.94 25.02 -31.27
N LYS A 77 -2.72 26.07 -31.58
CA LYS A 77 -4.01 26.29 -30.95
C LYS A 77 -5.04 25.30 -31.45
N LEU A 78 -5.98 24.93 -30.58
CA LEU A 78 -7.08 24.03 -30.96
C LEU A 78 -7.95 24.63 -32.07
N ALA A 79 -8.13 25.96 -32.09
CA ALA A 79 -8.82 26.64 -33.18
C ALA A 79 -8.11 26.45 -34.53
N ASP A 80 -6.78 26.61 -34.56
CA ASP A 80 -5.99 26.48 -35.79
C ASP A 80 -6.06 25.05 -36.34
N ILE A 81 -6.03 24.04 -35.45
CA ILE A 81 -6.19 22.62 -35.82
C ILE A 81 -7.59 22.35 -36.40
N ALA A 82 -8.64 22.87 -35.75
CA ALA A 82 -10.02 22.68 -36.20
C ALA A 82 -10.29 23.32 -37.58
N THR A 83 -9.60 24.42 -37.92
CA THR A 83 -9.78 25.14 -39.19
C THR A 83 -8.72 24.83 -40.24
N SER A 84 -7.65 24.11 -39.91
CA SER A 84 -6.56 23.80 -40.83
C SER A 84 -7.06 22.98 -42.04
N PRO A 85 -6.87 23.45 -43.29
CA PRO A 85 -7.26 22.70 -44.48
C PRO A 85 -6.62 21.31 -44.51
N LEU A 86 -5.32 21.23 -44.21
CA LEU A 86 -4.57 19.98 -44.16
C LEU A 86 -5.18 18.97 -43.16
N VAL A 87 -5.50 19.43 -41.95
CA VAL A 87 -6.06 18.56 -40.91
C VAL A 87 -7.50 18.18 -41.26
N ARG A 88 -8.32 19.10 -41.77
CA ARG A 88 -9.70 18.81 -42.16
C ARG A 88 -9.81 17.81 -43.31
N GLU A 89 -8.88 17.87 -44.25
CA GLU A 89 -8.87 16.97 -45.41
C GLU A 89 -8.31 15.59 -45.06
N LYS A 90 -7.16 15.52 -44.38
CA LYS A 90 -6.44 14.24 -44.17
C LYS A 90 -6.65 13.63 -42.79
N TYR A 91 -6.98 14.43 -41.78
CA TYR A 91 -7.17 14.02 -40.39
C TYR A 91 -8.48 14.57 -39.80
N PRO A 92 -9.64 14.43 -40.49
CA PRO A 92 -10.90 15.05 -40.08
C PRO A 92 -11.35 14.64 -38.67
N LEU A 93 -10.93 13.45 -38.19
CA LEU A 93 -11.11 13.03 -36.80
C LEU A 93 -10.53 14.03 -35.81
N LEU A 94 -9.27 14.45 -36.03
CA LEU A 94 -8.56 15.37 -35.15
C LEU A 94 -9.13 16.79 -35.23
N ALA A 95 -9.53 17.23 -36.43
CA ALA A 95 -10.20 18.53 -36.60
C ALA A 95 -11.53 18.59 -35.83
N LYS A 96 -12.38 17.57 -35.95
CA LYS A 96 -13.66 17.46 -35.22
C LYS A 96 -13.45 17.40 -33.71
N ALA A 97 -12.45 16.65 -33.25
CA ALA A 97 -12.09 16.58 -31.83
C ALA A 97 -11.59 17.94 -31.29
N ALA A 98 -10.77 18.67 -32.05
CA ALA A 98 -10.31 19.99 -31.66
C ALA A 98 -11.47 21.01 -31.62
N GLU A 99 -12.41 20.92 -32.57
CA GLU A 99 -13.62 21.75 -32.62
C GLU A 99 -14.56 21.49 -31.43
N SER A 100 -14.62 20.24 -30.95
CA SER A 100 -15.50 19.85 -29.85
C SER A 100 -15.06 20.33 -28.47
N VAL A 101 -13.80 20.79 -28.33
CA VAL A 101 -13.24 21.26 -27.05
C VAL A 101 -13.73 22.67 -26.73
N ALA A 102 -14.38 22.82 -25.59
CA ALA A 102 -14.76 24.08 -24.95
C ALA A 102 -15.56 25.03 -25.86
N VAL A 103 -15.54 26.32 -25.52
CA VAL A 103 -16.11 27.41 -26.33
C VAL A 103 -15.03 27.99 -27.25
N PRO A 104 -15.40 28.65 -28.37
CA PRO A 104 -14.44 29.23 -29.31
C PRO A 104 -13.34 30.09 -28.65
N GLN A 105 -13.67 30.86 -27.62
CA GLN A 105 -12.72 31.72 -26.90
C GLN A 105 -11.61 30.89 -26.22
N ILE A 106 -11.96 29.74 -25.65
CA ILE A 106 -10.99 28.83 -25.05
C ILE A 106 -10.15 28.16 -26.12
N ARG A 107 -10.73 27.75 -27.26
CA ARG A 107 -9.96 27.16 -28.38
C ARG A 107 -8.94 28.10 -29.02
N ASN A 108 -9.20 29.40 -28.99
CA ASN A 108 -8.28 30.44 -29.47
C ASN A 108 -7.07 30.68 -28.54
N MET A 109 -7.09 30.10 -27.34
CA MET A 109 -6.03 30.21 -26.34
C MET A 109 -5.40 28.85 -25.97
N GLY A 110 -6.22 27.80 -25.91
CA GLY A 110 -5.80 26.44 -25.60
C GLY A 110 -4.98 25.85 -26.73
N THR A 111 -3.89 25.18 -26.38
CA THR A 111 -3.01 24.50 -27.32
C THR A 111 -3.21 22.99 -27.25
N ILE A 112 -2.78 22.26 -28.27
CA ILE A 112 -2.84 20.80 -28.27
C ILE A 112 -2.01 20.19 -27.13
N GLY A 113 -0.78 20.68 -26.90
CA GLY A 113 0.06 20.22 -25.79
C GLY A 113 -0.59 20.48 -24.42
N GLY A 114 -1.23 21.65 -24.25
CA GLY A 114 -1.99 21.96 -23.04
C GLY A 114 -3.27 21.13 -22.88
N ASN A 115 -3.92 20.70 -23.96
CA ASN A 115 -5.08 19.81 -23.89
C ASN A 115 -4.69 18.37 -23.51
N LEU A 116 -3.53 17.91 -23.98
CA LEU A 116 -2.96 16.61 -23.59
C LEU A 116 -2.53 16.61 -22.12
N ALA A 117 -1.87 17.69 -21.68
CA ALA A 117 -1.38 17.87 -20.30
C ALA A 117 -2.38 18.56 -19.36
N GLN A 118 -3.67 18.58 -19.70
CA GLN A 118 -4.68 19.21 -18.86
C GLN A 118 -4.88 18.45 -17.54
N ASP A 119 -5.21 19.17 -16.48
CA ASP A 119 -5.39 18.55 -15.17
C ASP A 119 -6.77 17.87 -15.04
N THR A 120 -6.86 16.90 -14.14
CA THR A 120 -8.02 16.02 -13.93
C THR A 120 -9.32 16.81 -13.76
N ARG A 121 -10.36 16.45 -14.52
CA ARG A 121 -11.70 17.04 -14.44
C ARG A 121 -12.62 16.20 -13.53
N CYS A 122 -12.35 16.24 -12.24
CA CYS A 122 -13.21 15.64 -11.20
C CYS A 122 -13.72 16.74 -10.27
N TRP A 123 -15.02 16.77 -9.94
CA TRP A 123 -15.56 17.82 -9.06
C TRP A 123 -15.08 17.71 -7.61
N TYR A 124 -14.75 16.51 -7.10
CA TYR A 124 -14.17 16.37 -5.76
C TYR A 124 -12.77 16.96 -5.75
N TYR A 125 -11.98 16.64 -6.78
CA TYR A 125 -10.66 17.22 -6.97
C TYR A 125 -10.75 18.73 -7.20
N ARG A 126 -11.70 19.24 -7.97
CA ARG A 126 -11.82 20.68 -8.26
C ARG A 126 -12.68 21.45 -7.27
N TYR A 127 -13.19 20.81 -6.21
CA TYR A 127 -14.02 21.49 -5.21
C TYR A 127 -13.23 22.66 -4.59
N PRO A 128 -13.77 23.89 -4.61
CA PRO A 128 -13.05 25.07 -4.18
C PRO A 128 -12.89 25.07 -2.66
N HIS A 129 -11.76 25.59 -2.18
CA HIS A 129 -11.49 25.68 -0.75
C HIS A 129 -12.42 26.65 0.00
N GLU A 130 -12.96 27.64 -0.71
CA GLU A 130 -13.62 28.82 -0.13
C GLU A 130 -15.10 28.59 0.20
N ILE A 131 -15.72 27.53 -0.34
CA ILE A 131 -17.16 27.24 -0.22
C ILE A 131 -17.35 25.95 0.58
N GLY A 132 -16.94 25.92 1.84
CA GLY A 132 -17.18 24.77 2.74
C GLY A 132 -15.98 23.87 3.04
N GLY A 133 -14.75 24.28 2.68
CA GLY A 133 -13.52 23.57 3.02
C GLY A 133 -12.98 22.66 1.91
N ARG A 134 -11.80 22.09 2.14
CA ARG A 134 -11.07 21.29 1.14
C ARG A 134 -11.51 19.83 1.20
N ILE A 135 -12.03 19.30 0.08
CA ILE A 135 -12.14 17.83 -0.11
C ILE A 135 -10.75 17.29 -0.41
N LEU A 136 -10.20 16.50 0.51
CA LEU A 136 -8.87 15.88 0.39
C LEU A 136 -8.97 14.50 -0.27
N CYS A 137 -9.13 14.47 -1.60
CA CYS A 137 -9.02 13.23 -2.36
C CYS A 137 -7.56 12.83 -2.63
N TYR A 138 -7.31 11.65 -3.21
CA TYR A 138 -5.95 11.19 -3.59
C TYR A 138 -5.13 12.26 -4.31
N LEU A 139 -5.68 12.87 -5.37
CA LEU A 139 -4.99 13.92 -6.15
C LEU A 139 -4.73 15.23 -5.37
N LYS A 140 -5.32 15.40 -4.18
CA LYS A 140 -5.12 16.54 -3.28
C LYS A 140 -4.25 16.20 -2.06
N GLY A 141 -3.67 15.00 -2.01
CA GLY A 141 -2.87 14.49 -0.89
C GLY A 141 -3.70 13.87 0.24
N GLY A 142 -4.97 13.53 -0.02
CA GLY A 142 -5.79 12.78 0.93
C GLY A 142 -5.80 11.28 0.66
N LYS A 143 -6.55 10.55 1.50
CA LYS A 143 -6.48 9.08 1.59
C LYS A 143 -7.58 8.33 0.85
N GLY A 144 -8.50 9.02 0.16
CA GLY A 144 -9.69 8.39 -0.41
C GLY A 144 -10.19 8.99 -1.72
N CYS A 145 -11.07 8.24 -2.40
CA CYS A 145 -11.83 8.72 -3.55
C CYS A 145 -13.31 8.88 -3.18
N TYR A 146 -13.75 10.12 -2.99
CA TYR A 146 -15.13 10.44 -2.62
C TYR A 146 -16.16 10.12 -3.72
N ALA A 147 -15.72 9.86 -4.95
CA ALA A 147 -16.61 9.42 -6.02
C ALA A 147 -17.13 7.98 -5.79
N LEU A 148 -16.40 7.13 -5.07
CA LEU A 148 -16.84 5.75 -4.84
C LEU A 148 -18.19 5.70 -4.10
N ASN A 149 -18.35 6.57 -3.09
CA ASN A 149 -19.52 6.58 -2.20
C ASN A 149 -20.40 7.83 -2.37
N GLY A 150 -20.02 8.77 -3.24
CA GLY A 150 -20.76 9.99 -3.52
C GLY A 150 -21.40 10.01 -4.91
N ASP A 151 -21.67 11.21 -5.43
CA ASP A 151 -21.99 11.39 -6.83
C ASP A 151 -20.85 10.86 -7.71
N ASN A 152 -21.18 10.01 -8.67
CA ASN A 152 -20.23 9.44 -9.62
C ASN A 152 -20.72 9.42 -11.07
N ARG A 153 -21.75 10.21 -11.40
CA ARG A 153 -22.40 10.21 -12.72
C ARG A 153 -21.46 10.35 -13.92
N TYR A 154 -20.31 11.01 -13.75
CA TYR A 154 -19.37 11.30 -14.83
C TYR A 154 -18.07 10.49 -14.77
N HIS A 155 -17.89 9.68 -13.71
CA HIS A 155 -16.65 8.94 -13.47
C HIS A 155 -16.57 7.68 -14.35
N SER A 156 -15.46 6.97 -14.22
CA SER A 156 -15.13 5.78 -15.00
C SER A 156 -16.18 4.67 -14.87
N ILE A 157 -16.32 3.89 -15.95
CA ILE A 157 -17.07 2.63 -16.00
C ILE A 157 -16.14 1.43 -16.30
N PHE A 158 -14.83 1.63 -16.39
CA PHE A 158 -13.86 0.56 -16.63
C PHE A 158 -12.86 0.38 -15.48
N GLY A 159 -13.05 1.08 -14.36
CA GLY A 159 -12.16 0.99 -13.19
C GLY A 159 -11.46 2.31 -12.85
N GLY A 160 -10.25 2.26 -12.31
CA GLY A 160 -9.53 3.44 -11.84
C GLY A 160 -8.02 3.33 -11.98
N TRP A 161 -7.31 4.31 -11.45
CA TRP A 161 -5.85 4.29 -11.33
C TRP A 161 -5.39 4.36 -9.88
N ARG A 162 -4.31 3.67 -9.56
CA ARG A 162 -3.68 3.76 -8.25
C ARG A 162 -2.62 4.84 -8.22
N ASN A 163 -3.01 6.04 -7.79
CA ASN A 163 -2.15 7.21 -7.85
C ASN A 163 -1.19 7.33 -6.65
N GLU A 164 -1.50 6.63 -5.55
CA GLU A 164 -0.79 6.68 -4.28
C GLU A 164 -0.94 5.33 -3.57
N SER A 165 -0.10 5.09 -2.57
CA SER A 165 -0.26 3.94 -1.68
C SER A 165 -1.62 4.00 -0.97
N PRO A 166 -2.45 2.94 -1.07
CA PRO A 166 -3.76 2.92 -0.44
C PRO A 166 -3.60 2.95 1.09
N PRO A 167 -4.57 3.51 1.85
CA PRO A 167 -4.42 3.70 3.30
C PRO A 167 -4.08 2.43 4.08
N CYS A 168 -4.64 1.29 3.67
CA CYS A 168 -4.34 0.00 4.29
C CYS A 168 -2.88 -0.42 4.12
N ALA A 169 -2.26 -0.14 2.96
CA ALA A 169 -0.85 -0.43 2.71
C ALA A 169 0.04 0.58 3.45
N SER A 170 -0.31 1.87 3.41
CA SER A 170 0.44 2.93 4.10
C SER A 170 0.41 2.78 5.63
N ALA A 171 -0.68 2.28 6.20
CA ALA A 171 -0.81 2.01 7.63
C ALA A 171 -0.12 0.71 8.07
N CYS A 172 0.14 -0.21 7.14
CA CYS A 172 0.85 -1.45 7.44
C CYS A 172 2.35 -1.16 7.58
N PRO A 173 3.00 -1.47 8.73
CA PRO A 173 4.44 -1.29 8.87
C PRO A 173 5.26 -2.06 7.85
N GLY A 174 4.76 -3.22 7.38
CA GLY A 174 5.38 -4.01 6.32
C GLY A 174 5.11 -3.52 4.90
N SER A 175 4.27 -2.49 4.72
CA SER A 175 3.87 -1.94 3.42
C SER A 175 3.33 -2.98 2.44
N VAL A 176 2.52 -3.93 2.95
CA VAL A 176 1.91 -4.98 2.14
C VAL A 176 0.95 -4.36 1.11
N ASP A 177 1.09 -4.73 -0.17
CA ASP A 177 0.18 -4.27 -1.23
C ASP A 177 -1.14 -5.06 -1.20
N ILE A 178 -1.96 -4.70 -0.21
CA ILE A 178 -3.21 -5.39 0.10
C ILE A 178 -4.17 -5.46 -1.08
N PRO A 179 -4.52 -4.34 -1.75
CA PRO A 179 -5.55 -4.43 -2.78
C PRO A 179 -5.09 -5.19 -4.03
N SER A 180 -3.77 -5.27 -4.28
CA SER A 180 -3.21 -6.04 -5.40
C SER A 180 -3.27 -7.55 -5.17
N TYR A 181 -2.85 -8.05 -3.99
CA TYR A 181 -3.00 -9.48 -3.72
C TYR A 181 -4.48 -9.87 -3.60
N LEU A 182 -5.34 -9.00 -3.07
CA LEU A 182 -6.78 -9.23 -3.09
C LEU A 182 -7.35 -9.24 -4.52
N SER A 183 -6.74 -8.53 -5.48
CA SER A 183 -7.10 -8.64 -6.90
C SER A 183 -6.82 -10.01 -7.45
N LYS A 184 -5.65 -10.56 -7.12
CA LYS A 184 -5.29 -11.93 -7.51
C LYS A 184 -6.26 -12.96 -6.93
N ILE A 185 -6.69 -12.80 -5.68
CA ILE A 185 -7.76 -13.65 -5.11
C ILE A 185 -9.06 -13.54 -5.91
N ARG A 186 -9.50 -12.33 -6.28
CA ARG A 186 -10.72 -12.14 -7.11
C ARG A 186 -10.59 -12.75 -8.51
N GLU A 187 -9.37 -12.82 -9.04
CA GLU A 187 -9.04 -13.45 -10.33
C GLU A 187 -8.93 -14.98 -10.22
N GLY A 188 -9.01 -15.55 -9.02
CA GLY A 188 -8.79 -16.97 -8.76
C GLY A 188 -7.31 -17.38 -8.74
N ASP A 189 -6.39 -16.41 -8.76
CA ASP A 189 -4.94 -16.60 -8.77
C ASP A 189 -4.35 -16.55 -7.35
N LEU A 190 -4.60 -17.59 -6.56
CA LEU A 190 -4.00 -17.71 -5.22
C LEU A 190 -2.46 -17.73 -5.24
N PRO A 191 -1.77 -18.39 -6.20
CA PRO A 191 -0.31 -18.31 -6.30
C PRO A 191 0.21 -16.88 -6.49
N GLY A 192 -0.41 -16.10 -7.39
CA GLY A 192 -0.07 -14.69 -7.60
C GLY A 192 -0.32 -13.84 -6.36
N ALA A 193 -1.43 -14.07 -5.65
CA ALA A 193 -1.72 -13.39 -4.39
C ALA A 193 -0.63 -13.68 -3.32
N ALA A 194 -0.24 -14.94 -3.18
CA ALA A 194 0.78 -15.36 -2.24
C ALA A 194 2.16 -14.73 -2.53
N ARG A 195 2.56 -14.63 -3.80
CA ARG A 195 3.84 -13.98 -4.19
C ARG A 195 3.87 -12.50 -3.81
N ILE A 196 2.78 -11.77 -4.08
CA ILE A 196 2.67 -10.35 -3.70
C ILE A 196 2.75 -10.19 -2.17
N LEU A 197 2.15 -11.11 -1.41
CA LEU A 197 2.20 -11.08 0.05
C LEU A 197 3.64 -11.32 0.57
N LEU A 198 4.34 -12.30 0.01
CA LEU A 198 5.73 -12.65 0.36
C LEU A 198 6.75 -11.54 0.02
N ASP A 199 6.47 -10.72 -0.99
CA ASP A 199 7.30 -9.53 -1.31
C ASP A 199 7.39 -8.55 -0.12
N ALA A 200 6.40 -8.53 0.78
CA ALA A 200 6.34 -7.62 1.93
C ALA A 200 6.36 -8.30 3.30
N ASN A 201 5.90 -9.54 3.40
CA ASN A 201 5.81 -10.27 4.65
C ASN A 201 6.15 -11.76 4.44
N PRO A 202 7.28 -12.27 4.98
CA PRO A 202 7.66 -13.67 4.85
C PRO A 202 6.99 -14.59 5.89
N LEU A 203 6.20 -14.04 6.82
CA LEU A 203 5.55 -14.79 7.90
C LEU A 203 4.02 -14.58 7.94
N PRO A 204 3.28 -14.66 6.81
CA PRO A 204 1.85 -14.33 6.77
C PRO A 204 0.98 -15.26 7.63
N ALA A 205 1.37 -16.53 7.77
CA ALA A 205 0.68 -17.48 8.65
C ALA A 205 0.76 -17.07 10.13
N ILE A 206 1.80 -16.33 10.52
CA ILE A 206 1.97 -15.82 11.88
C ILE A 206 1.23 -14.49 12.02
N THR A 207 1.45 -13.52 11.12
CA THR A 207 0.82 -12.20 11.23
C THR A 207 -0.70 -12.29 11.14
N GLY A 208 -1.26 -13.16 10.30
CA GLY A 208 -2.71 -13.42 10.25
C GLY A 208 -3.31 -13.95 11.56
N ARG A 209 -2.49 -14.35 12.54
CA ARG A 209 -2.92 -14.81 13.86
C ARG A 209 -2.69 -13.78 14.97
N VAL A 210 -1.60 -13.01 14.91
CA VAL A 210 -1.13 -12.19 16.05
C VAL A 210 -0.97 -10.70 15.74
N CYS A 211 -1.09 -10.27 14.47
CA CYS A 211 -0.91 -8.88 14.10
C CYS A 211 -2.09 -8.00 14.57
N PRO A 212 -1.84 -6.73 14.91
CA PRO A 212 -2.89 -5.76 15.19
C PRO A 212 -3.75 -5.34 13.99
N HIS A 213 -3.24 -5.56 12.77
CA HIS A 213 -3.85 -5.13 11.51
C HIS A 213 -4.26 -3.65 11.47
N PHE A 214 -3.27 -2.76 11.67
CA PHE A 214 -3.38 -1.32 11.42
C PHE A 214 -4.04 -0.99 10.06
N CYS A 215 -3.80 -1.85 9.06
CA CYS A 215 -4.40 -1.79 7.74
C CYS A 215 -5.94 -1.81 7.74
N GLU A 216 -6.57 -2.49 8.69
CA GLU A 216 -8.03 -2.55 8.82
C GLU A 216 -8.60 -1.28 9.48
N GLN A 217 -7.82 -0.66 10.38
CA GLN A 217 -8.20 0.56 11.10
C GLN A 217 -8.31 1.76 10.14
N GLU A 218 -7.40 1.83 9.17
CA GLU A 218 -7.36 2.89 8.14
C GLU A 218 -8.10 2.49 6.85
N CYS A 219 -8.86 1.40 6.85
CA CYS A 219 -9.52 0.91 5.64
C CYS A 219 -10.65 1.87 5.20
N ASN A 220 -10.55 2.44 4.00
CA ASN A 220 -11.58 3.32 3.42
C ASN A 220 -12.99 2.70 3.33
N ARG A 221 -13.13 1.38 3.41
CA ARG A 221 -14.44 0.71 3.47
C ARG A 221 -15.10 0.84 4.85
N GLY A 222 -14.32 1.04 5.91
CA GLY A 222 -14.84 1.19 7.28
C GLY A 222 -15.89 2.29 7.41
N ASP A 223 -15.73 3.41 6.69
CA ASP A 223 -16.69 4.51 6.68
C ASP A 223 -17.97 4.24 5.84
N PHE A 224 -17.95 3.19 5.03
CA PHE A 224 -19.08 2.82 4.18
C PHE A 224 -20.00 1.79 4.84
N ASP A 225 -19.41 0.73 5.37
CA ASP A 225 -20.06 -0.28 6.19
C ASP A 225 -19.12 -0.84 7.28
N GLU A 226 -18.26 -1.79 6.96
CA GLU A 226 -17.30 -2.42 7.87
C GLU A 226 -15.99 -2.65 7.11
N SER A 227 -14.84 -2.57 7.79
CA SER A 227 -13.53 -2.84 7.18
C SER A 227 -13.46 -4.26 6.56
N VAL A 228 -12.58 -4.42 5.58
CA VAL A 228 -12.28 -5.74 5.01
C VAL A 228 -11.55 -6.57 6.07
N SER A 229 -11.87 -7.87 6.19
CA SER A 229 -11.18 -8.78 7.11
C SER A 229 -9.80 -9.20 6.59
N ILE A 230 -8.91 -8.21 6.42
CA ILE A 230 -7.56 -8.36 5.87
C ILE A 230 -6.75 -9.39 6.67
N ARG A 231 -6.86 -9.36 8.01
CA ARG A 231 -6.21 -10.35 8.89
C ARG A 231 -6.58 -11.77 8.56
N ASP A 232 -7.87 -12.01 8.46
CA ASP A 232 -8.38 -13.36 8.34
C ASP A 232 -8.11 -13.91 6.93
N ILE A 233 -8.09 -13.04 5.91
CA ILE A 233 -7.59 -13.37 4.58
C ILE A 233 -6.08 -13.67 4.62
N GLU A 234 -5.28 -12.84 5.30
CA GLU A 234 -3.83 -13.05 5.43
C GLU A 234 -3.54 -14.39 6.11
N ARG A 235 -4.32 -14.76 7.13
CA ARG A 235 -4.23 -16.07 7.78
C ARG A 235 -4.47 -17.21 6.79
N PHE A 236 -5.56 -17.18 6.03
CA PHE A 236 -5.85 -18.18 5.02
C PHE A 236 -4.72 -18.28 3.98
N MET A 237 -4.26 -17.14 3.48
CA MET A 237 -3.17 -17.11 2.51
C MET A 237 -1.85 -17.62 3.11
N GLY A 238 -1.59 -17.33 4.38
CA GLY A 238 -0.43 -17.84 5.10
C GLY A 238 -0.46 -19.35 5.24
N ASP A 239 -1.60 -19.92 5.62
CA ASP A 239 -1.78 -21.37 5.71
C ASP A 239 -1.63 -22.03 4.33
N TYR A 240 -2.20 -21.43 3.27
CA TYR A 240 -2.01 -21.86 1.88
C TYR A 240 -0.53 -21.83 1.45
N ILE A 241 0.22 -20.78 1.80
CA ILE A 241 1.65 -20.67 1.51
C ILE A 241 2.44 -21.80 2.17
N LEU A 242 2.16 -22.10 3.44
CA LEU A 242 2.83 -23.18 4.15
C LEU A 242 2.47 -24.56 3.57
N GLU A 243 1.21 -24.78 3.18
CA GLU A 243 0.76 -26.02 2.54
C GLU A 243 1.46 -26.25 1.20
N LYS A 244 1.60 -25.21 0.37
CA LYS A 244 2.24 -25.29 -0.95
C LYS A 244 3.77 -25.27 -0.90
N GLY A 245 4.35 -24.71 0.16
CA GLY A 245 5.79 -24.66 0.38
C GLY A 245 6.54 -24.14 -0.85
N ASN A 246 7.45 -24.96 -1.37
CA ASN A 246 8.37 -24.60 -2.46
C ASN A 246 7.69 -24.36 -3.83
N GLU A 247 6.40 -24.69 -3.98
CA GLU A 247 5.64 -24.33 -5.20
C GLU A 247 5.40 -22.82 -5.28
N ILE A 248 5.34 -22.14 -4.13
CA ILE A 248 5.04 -20.72 -3.99
C ILE A 248 6.25 -19.93 -3.55
N ILE A 249 6.95 -20.43 -2.53
CA ILE A 249 8.14 -19.78 -1.98
C ILE A 249 9.28 -20.02 -2.97
N PRO A 250 9.84 -18.97 -3.59
CA PRO A 250 10.86 -19.13 -4.60
C PRO A 250 12.14 -19.72 -4.01
N ALA A 251 12.90 -20.41 -4.86
CA ALA A 251 14.28 -20.74 -4.56
C ALA A 251 15.11 -19.46 -4.38
N SER A 252 16.27 -19.58 -3.74
CA SER A 252 17.20 -18.46 -3.58
C SER A 252 17.55 -17.76 -4.88
N GLY A 253 17.85 -16.47 -4.81
CA GLY A 253 18.41 -15.71 -5.92
C GLY A 253 19.76 -16.27 -6.40
N ALA A 254 20.24 -15.75 -7.53
CA ALA A 254 21.56 -16.10 -8.06
C ALA A 254 22.65 -15.81 -7.03
N ASP A 255 23.60 -16.72 -6.85
CA ASP A 255 24.65 -16.58 -5.83
C ASP A 255 25.43 -15.28 -6.03
N SER A 256 25.33 -14.38 -5.05
CA SER A 256 26.02 -13.09 -5.05
C SER A 256 27.50 -13.20 -4.68
N GLY A 257 27.93 -14.36 -4.16
CA GLY A 257 29.24 -14.58 -3.58
C GLY A 257 29.44 -13.93 -2.21
N LYS A 258 28.43 -13.25 -1.66
CA LYS A 258 28.48 -12.53 -0.38
C LYS A 258 27.80 -13.30 0.75
N SER A 259 28.22 -13.04 1.99
CA SER A 259 27.68 -13.69 3.19
C SER A 259 27.18 -12.70 4.25
N ALA A 260 26.13 -13.09 4.99
CA ALA A 260 25.60 -12.34 6.11
C ALA A 260 25.34 -13.22 7.33
N ALA A 261 25.74 -12.73 8.51
CA ALA A 261 25.38 -13.33 9.80
C ALA A 261 24.21 -12.57 10.45
N ILE A 262 23.25 -13.32 11.00
CA ILE A 262 22.11 -12.74 11.70
C ILE A 262 22.11 -13.26 13.14
N ILE A 263 22.05 -12.36 14.11
CA ILE A 263 22.04 -12.68 15.54
C ILE A 263 20.60 -12.60 16.04
N GLY A 264 19.98 -13.75 16.27
CA GLY A 264 18.60 -13.90 16.73
C GLY A 264 17.65 -14.36 15.64
N SER A 265 16.86 -15.38 15.94
CA SER A 265 15.87 -16.02 15.04
C SER A 265 14.43 -15.55 15.28
N GLY A 266 14.25 -14.36 15.87
CA GLY A 266 12.93 -13.74 16.00
C GLY A 266 12.39 -13.20 14.67
N PRO A 267 11.20 -12.56 14.66
CA PRO A 267 10.56 -12.08 13.43
C PRO A 267 11.46 -11.17 12.58
N ALA A 268 12.22 -10.27 13.19
CA ALA A 268 13.15 -9.39 12.48
C ALA A 268 14.29 -10.17 11.82
N GLY A 269 14.90 -11.12 12.54
CA GLY A 269 15.97 -11.96 12.02
C GLY A 269 15.49 -12.90 10.90
N LEU A 270 14.33 -13.52 11.07
CA LEU A 270 13.71 -14.37 10.04
C LEU A 270 13.37 -13.57 8.77
N SER A 271 12.83 -12.36 8.94
CA SER A 271 12.55 -11.46 7.81
C SER A 271 13.81 -11.06 7.06
N ALA A 272 14.85 -10.61 7.78
CA ALA A 272 16.12 -10.26 7.17
C ALA A 272 16.76 -11.46 6.46
N ALA A 273 16.70 -12.65 7.08
CA ALA A 273 17.24 -13.87 6.52
C ALA A 273 16.59 -14.24 5.19
N TYR A 274 15.26 -14.20 5.15
CA TYR A 274 14.48 -14.47 3.96
C TYR A 274 14.87 -13.52 2.82
N TYR A 275 14.79 -12.21 3.03
CA TYR A 275 15.04 -11.24 1.96
C TYR A 275 16.49 -11.22 1.48
N LEU A 276 17.48 -11.36 2.38
CA LEU A 276 18.88 -11.49 1.97
C LEU A 276 19.12 -12.76 1.13
N ARG A 277 18.44 -13.85 1.48
CA ARG A 277 18.53 -15.09 0.71
C ARG A 277 17.88 -14.95 -0.66
N MET A 278 16.77 -14.23 -0.76
CA MET A 278 16.14 -13.90 -2.05
C MET A 278 17.04 -13.01 -2.91
N SER A 279 17.83 -12.12 -2.31
CA SER A 279 18.88 -11.35 -3.00
C SER A 279 20.16 -12.15 -3.32
N GLY A 280 20.17 -13.48 -3.09
CA GLY A 280 21.27 -14.36 -3.51
C GLY A 280 22.41 -14.52 -2.50
N HIS A 281 22.35 -13.86 -1.34
CA HIS A 281 23.40 -13.93 -0.32
C HIS A 281 23.37 -15.26 0.43
N ARG A 282 24.53 -15.72 0.89
CA ARG A 282 24.61 -16.82 1.88
C ARG A 282 24.28 -16.27 3.26
N VAL A 283 23.34 -16.89 3.97
CA VAL A 283 22.85 -16.39 5.25
C VAL A 283 22.94 -17.47 6.32
N THR A 284 23.54 -17.11 7.45
CA THR A 284 23.57 -17.95 8.66
C THR A 284 22.94 -17.20 9.84
N VAL A 285 21.91 -17.80 10.45
CA VAL A 285 21.22 -17.28 11.63
C VAL A 285 21.75 -17.97 12.87
N PHE A 286 22.25 -17.19 13.83
CA PHE A 286 22.73 -17.67 15.13
C PHE A 286 21.69 -17.39 16.20
N ASP A 287 21.31 -18.41 16.98
CA ASP A 287 20.39 -18.24 18.10
C ASP A 287 20.85 -19.03 19.31
N ARG A 288 20.69 -18.45 20.50
CA ARG A 288 21.04 -19.08 21.78
C ARG A 288 20.06 -20.17 22.20
N ARG A 289 18.85 -20.18 21.63
CA ARG A 289 17.77 -21.10 21.98
C ARG A 289 17.84 -22.37 21.10
N GLU A 290 17.12 -23.40 21.52
CA GLU A 290 17.10 -24.73 20.89
C GLU A 290 16.22 -24.80 19.63
N GLU A 291 15.21 -23.94 19.54
CA GLU A 291 14.30 -23.82 18.40
C GLU A 291 14.32 -22.38 17.88
N ALA A 292 14.29 -22.22 16.55
CA ALA A 292 14.17 -20.91 15.93
C ALA A 292 12.74 -20.35 16.02
N GLY A 293 12.61 -19.02 15.97
CA GLY A 293 11.33 -18.31 16.00
C GLY A 293 11.23 -17.26 17.12
N GLY A 294 12.22 -17.21 18.01
CA GLY A 294 12.26 -16.24 19.11
C GLY A 294 10.97 -16.24 19.95
N MET A 295 10.41 -15.06 20.23
CA MET A 295 9.18 -14.96 21.03
C MET A 295 7.96 -15.67 20.42
N LEU A 296 7.93 -15.88 19.10
CA LEU A 296 6.87 -16.64 18.43
C LEU A 296 6.85 -18.10 18.92
N ALA A 297 8.05 -18.70 19.05
CA ALA A 297 8.22 -20.07 19.50
C ALA A 297 8.05 -20.20 21.03
N TYR A 298 8.59 -19.25 21.80
CA TYR A 298 8.71 -19.41 23.25
C TYR A 298 7.66 -18.70 24.10
N VAL A 299 6.99 -17.65 23.60
CA VAL A 299 6.18 -16.77 24.47
C VAL A 299 4.70 -16.82 24.12
N ILE A 300 4.35 -16.57 22.85
CA ILE A 300 2.94 -16.47 22.45
C ILE A 300 2.22 -17.81 22.70
N PRO A 301 1.09 -17.87 23.41
CA PRO A 301 0.44 -19.14 23.73
C PRO A 301 -0.04 -19.95 22.50
N PRO A 302 -0.07 -21.30 22.55
CA PRO A 302 -0.43 -22.15 21.41
C PRO A 302 -1.88 -21.94 20.93
N TYR A 303 -2.80 -21.58 21.83
CA TYR A 303 -4.19 -21.29 21.47
C TYR A 303 -4.36 -20.04 20.60
N ARG A 304 -3.33 -19.20 20.52
CA ARG A 304 -3.26 -18.04 19.60
C ARG A 304 -2.36 -18.31 18.41
N LEU A 305 -1.20 -18.89 18.65
CA LEU A 305 -0.19 -19.17 17.65
C LEU A 305 0.34 -20.59 17.84
N PRO A 306 -0.24 -21.58 17.12
CA PRO A 306 0.20 -22.96 17.19
C PRO A 306 1.69 -23.09 16.86
N LYS A 307 2.42 -23.88 17.64
CA LYS A 307 3.88 -23.98 17.54
C LYS A 307 4.34 -24.75 16.31
N ASP A 308 3.52 -25.67 15.83
CA ASP A 308 3.71 -26.34 14.55
C ASP A 308 3.67 -25.35 13.38
N ILE A 309 2.78 -24.34 13.41
CA ILE A 309 2.76 -23.27 12.39
C ILE A 309 4.06 -22.44 12.42
N VAL A 310 4.56 -22.10 13.61
CA VAL A 310 5.86 -21.40 13.74
C VAL A 310 6.99 -22.25 13.16
N ARG A 311 7.05 -23.54 13.50
CA ARG A 311 8.07 -24.46 12.98
C ARG A 311 7.97 -24.63 11.46
N GLN A 312 6.75 -24.71 10.90
CA GLN A 312 6.53 -24.78 9.46
C GLN A 312 7.03 -23.50 8.76
N ALA A 313 6.74 -22.32 9.33
CA ALA A 313 7.21 -21.05 8.78
C ALA A 313 8.75 -20.93 8.82
N VAL A 314 9.38 -21.31 9.93
CA VAL A 314 10.85 -21.38 10.04
C VAL A 314 11.41 -22.39 9.03
N LYS A 315 10.80 -23.57 8.91
CA LYS A 315 11.23 -24.60 7.97
C LYS A 315 11.13 -24.13 6.52
N ALA A 316 10.09 -23.38 6.19
CA ALA A 316 9.92 -22.77 4.88
C ALA A 316 11.05 -21.79 4.55
N ILE A 317 11.50 -20.99 5.53
CA ILE A 317 12.67 -20.11 5.36
C ILE A 317 13.97 -20.94 5.26
N GLU A 318 14.15 -21.95 6.09
CA GLU A 318 15.30 -22.87 6.01
C GLU A 318 15.42 -23.52 4.62
N ASN A 319 14.29 -23.95 4.03
CA ASN A 319 14.24 -24.56 2.71
C ASN A 319 14.69 -23.62 1.57
N THR A 320 14.77 -22.31 1.81
CA THR A 320 15.36 -21.35 0.84
C THR A 320 16.90 -21.39 0.82
N GLY A 321 17.51 -22.14 1.74
CA GLY A 321 18.96 -22.27 1.91
C GLY A 321 19.55 -21.39 3.02
N VAL A 322 18.70 -20.86 3.91
CA VAL A 322 19.16 -20.20 5.14
C VAL A 322 19.65 -21.26 6.13
N GLU A 323 20.85 -21.07 6.67
CA GLU A 323 21.42 -21.96 7.69
C GLU A 323 21.08 -21.48 9.10
N PHE A 324 20.64 -22.37 9.98
CA PHE A 324 20.39 -22.07 11.39
C PHE A 324 21.45 -22.74 12.29
N ARG A 325 22.16 -21.92 13.06
CA ARG A 325 23.11 -22.32 14.11
C ARG A 325 22.49 -22.04 15.48
N LEU A 326 21.69 -23.00 15.94
CA LEU A 326 20.96 -22.94 17.22
C LEU A 326 21.87 -23.32 18.39
N THR A 327 21.45 -23.01 19.62
CA THR A 327 22.24 -23.19 20.85
C THR A 327 23.61 -22.51 20.85
N VAL A 328 23.76 -21.41 20.09
CA VAL A 328 24.98 -20.59 20.02
C VAL A 328 24.72 -19.23 20.66
N ASP A 329 25.37 -18.95 21.79
CA ASP A 329 25.28 -17.65 22.47
C ASP A 329 26.38 -16.70 21.98
N VAL A 330 26.00 -15.74 21.15
CA VAL A 330 26.92 -14.68 20.67
C VAL A 330 27.29 -13.79 21.86
N GLY A 331 28.59 -13.67 22.11
CA GLY A 331 29.19 -13.06 23.30
C GLY A 331 29.85 -14.09 24.24
N LYS A 332 29.53 -15.38 24.09
CA LYS A 332 30.13 -16.47 24.87
C LYS A 332 30.79 -17.53 23.99
N ASP A 333 30.04 -18.09 23.05
CA ASP A 333 30.50 -19.19 22.19
C ASP A 333 31.16 -18.68 20.91
N ILE A 334 30.70 -17.53 20.41
CA ILE A 334 31.30 -16.76 19.31
C ILE A 334 31.18 -15.27 19.60
N THR A 335 32.16 -14.47 19.22
CA THR A 335 32.15 -13.02 19.45
C THR A 335 31.61 -12.24 18.25
N LEU A 336 31.13 -11.02 18.50
CA LEU A 336 30.68 -10.13 17.42
C LEU A 336 31.84 -9.77 16.46
N ASP A 337 33.07 -9.64 16.96
CA ASP A 337 34.24 -9.35 16.13
C ASP A 337 34.65 -10.53 15.24
N GLU A 338 34.48 -11.77 15.70
CA GLU A 338 34.64 -12.95 14.84
C GLU A 338 33.59 -12.98 13.73
N LEU A 339 32.32 -12.70 14.04
CA LEU A 339 31.27 -12.61 13.03
C LEU A 339 31.56 -11.53 11.98
N LYS A 340 32.05 -10.35 12.40
CA LYS A 340 32.46 -9.27 11.49
C LYS A 340 33.66 -9.62 10.61
N ARG A 341 34.51 -10.55 11.05
CA ARG A 341 35.67 -11.03 10.29
C ARG A 341 35.25 -12.12 9.29
N ASP A 342 34.35 -12.99 9.70
CA ASP A 342 34.01 -14.22 8.97
C ASP A 342 32.84 -14.02 7.99
N PHE A 343 32.07 -12.94 8.12
CA PHE A 343 30.96 -12.57 7.24
C PHE A 343 31.13 -11.16 6.68
N ASP A 344 30.63 -10.93 5.45
CA ASP A 344 30.70 -9.61 4.82
C ASP A 344 29.80 -8.55 5.50
N SER A 345 28.74 -8.99 6.20
CA SER A 345 27.82 -8.13 6.93
C SER A 345 27.15 -8.86 8.11
N VAL A 346 26.76 -8.11 9.14
CA VAL A 346 26.12 -8.63 10.37
C VAL A 346 24.84 -7.87 10.69
N PHE A 347 23.77 -8.59 11.02
CA PHE A 347 22.51 -8.03 11.52
C PHE A 347 22.22 -8.48 12.95
N ILE A 348 22.00 -7.52 13.84
CA ILE A 348 21.69 -7.75 15.26
C ILE A 348 20.17 -7.66 15.48
N ALA A 349 19.54 -8.80 15.77
CA ALA A 349 18.09 -8.94 15.96
C ALA A 349 17.74 -9.78 17.20
N ASN A 350 18.56 -9.68 18.26
CA ASN A 350 18.44 -10.54 19.44
C ASN A 350 17.20 -10.24 20.31
N GLY A 351 16.52 -9.12 20.08
CA GLY A 351 15.31 -8.72 20.80
C GLY A 351 15.52 -8.44 22.29
N ALA A 352 14.40 -8.29 23.01
CA ALA A 352 14.38 -7.96 24.44
C ALA A 352 13.91 -9.16 25.27
N TRP A 353 14.83 -9.81 25.98
CA TRP A 353 14.56 -11.05 26.73
C TRP A 353 14.74 -10.90 28.24
N ASN A 354 15.29 -9.79 28.72
CA ASN A 354 15.58 -9.61 30.13
C ASN A 354 14.38 -8.94 30.81
N PRO A 355 13.80 -9.51 31.89
CA PRO A 355 12.72 -8.86 32.60
C PRO A 355 13.16 -7.51 33.19
N VAL A 356 12.26 -6.54 33.20
CA VAL A 356 12.47 -5.25 33.87
C VAL A 356 11.93 -5.34 35.30
N SER A 357 12.78 -5.08 36.28
CA SER A 357 12.38 -4.89 37.67
C SER A 357 11.89 -3.46 37.87
N ILE A 358 10.77 -3.30 38.58
CA ILE A 358 10.19 -1.99 38.91
C ILE A 358 10.53 -1.54 40.35
N GLY A 359 11.26 -2.36 41.12
CA GLY A 359 11.75 -2.00 42.45
C GLY A 359 10.64 -1.94 43.51
N LEU A 360 9.61 -2.77 43.37
CA LEU A 360 8.48 -2.85 44.31
C LEU A 360 8.89 -3.59 45.60
N ASP A 361 8.34 -3.16 46.74
CA ASP A 361 8.49 -3.91 48.00
C ASP A 361 7.89 -5.33 47.87
N GLY A 362 8.75 -6.33 48.02
CA GLY A 362 8.41 -7.75 47.92
C GLY A 362 8.40 -8.34 46.51
N GLU A 363 8.90 -7.62 45.49
CA GLU A 363 8.99 -8.06 44.08
C GLU A 363 9.66 -9.43 43.91
N GLU A 364 10.62 -9.79 44.78
CA GLU A 364 11.32 -11.07 44.77
C GLU A 364 10.43 -12.29 45.02
N SER A 365 9.20 -12.09 45.50
CA SER A 365 8.19 -13.15 45.63
C SER A 365 7.21 -13.21 44.46
N THR A 366 7.51 -12.53 43.36
CA THR A 366 6.73 -12.57 42.11
C THR A 366 7.43 -13.40 41.05
N THR A 367 6.71 -13.77 39.98
CA THR A 367 7.29 -14.44 38.81
C THR A 367 7.09 -13.57 37.58
N PHE A 368 8.08 -13.50 36.69
CA PHE A 368 7.94 -12.75 35.45
C PHE A 368 7.13 -13.53 34.41
N CYS A 369 6.31 -12.80 33.65
CA CYS A 369 5.44 -13.30 32.58
C CYS A 369 6.18 -14.21 31.58
N LEU A 370 7.40 -13.83 31.19
CA LEU A 370 8.20 -14.58 30.22
C LEU A 370 8.52 -15.99 30.70
N ASP A 371 8.88 -16.14 31.98
CA ASP A 371 9.24 -17.44 32.55
C ASP A 371 8.02 -18.36 32.57
N PHE A 372 6.88 -17.84 33.02
CA PHE A 372 5.60 -18.55 33.05
C PHE A 372 5.16 -19.00 31.65
N LEU A 373 5.12 -18.08 30.67
CA LEU A 373 4.71 -18.42 29.30
C LEU A 373 5.70 -19.35 28.61
N THR A 374 7.01 -19.20 28.86
CA THR A 374 8.04 -20.09 28.32
C THR A 374 7.90 -21.51 28.88
N ALA A 375 7.62 -21.64 30.18
CA ALA A 375 7.38 -22.94 30.81
C ALA A 375 6.18 -23.66 30.17
N ILE A 376 5.06 -22.93 29.98
CA ILE A 376 3.86 -23.47 29.32
C ILE A 376 4.16 -23.99 27.92
N ASN A 377 4.85 -23.18 27.10
CA ASN A 377 5.15 -23.51 25.71
C ASN A 377 6.12 -24.70 25.58
N ARG A 378 6.92 -24.99 26.62
CA ARG A 378 7.79 -26.18 26.69
C ARG A 378 7.08 -27.44 27.18
N GLY A 379 5.76 -27.38 27.40
CA GLY A 379 4.99 -28.48 27.97
C GLY A 379 5.15 -28.62 29.48
N GLY A 380 5.71 -27.61 30.14
CA GLY A 380 5.76 -27.52 31.59
C GLY A 380 4.34 -27.50 32.16
N ARG A 381 4.11 -28.34 33.18
CA ARG A 381 2.85 -28.40 33.93
C ARG A 381 2.94 -27.58 35.22
N GLU A 382 3.52 -26.39 35.17
CA GLU A 382 3.41 -25.49 36.30
C GLU A 382 1.93 -25.16 36.50
N THR A 383 1.33 -25.75 37.53
CA THR A 383 -0.03 -25.44 37.93
C THR A 383 -0.01 -24.03 38.48
N PRO A 384 -0.78 -23.10 37.89
CA PRO A 384 -0.90 -21.76 38.45
C PRO A 384 -1.49 -21.85 39.87
N GLY A 385 -1.30 -20.79 40.64
CA GLY A 385 -2.00 -20.60 41.91
C GLY A 385 -3.52 -20.63 41.74
N THR A 386 -4.26 -20.77 42.84
CA THR A 386 -5.72 -20.75 42.82
C THR A 386 -6.24 -19.34 42.48
N LYS A 387 -5.59 -18.29 43.01
CA LYS A 387 -5.92 -16.88 42.77
C LYS A 387 -4.71 -16.15 42.19
N VAL A 388 -4.72 -15.98 40.86
CA VAL A 388 -3.61 -15.37 40.13
C VAL A 388 -3.84 -13.87 39.94
N LEU A 389 -2.83 -13.08 40.30
CA LEU A 389 -2.79 -11.64 40.04
C LEU A 389 -1.74 -11.32 38.98
N VAL A 390 -2.15 -10.69 37.88
CA VAL A 390 -1.28 -10.31 36.76
C VAL A 390 -1.10 -8.79 36.76
N ILE A 391 0.14 -8.32 36.70
CA ILE A 391 0.48 -6.90 36.68
C ILE A 391 0.90 -6.48 35.27
N GLY A 392 0.11 -5.65 34.60
CA GLY A 392 0.39 -5.12 33.25
C GLY A 392 -0.87 -4.93 32.40
N GLY A 393 -0.81 -4.00 31.44
CA GLY A 393 -1.94 -3.67 30.54
C GLY A 393 -1.80 -4.17 29.09
N GLY A 394 -0.66 -4.76 28.71
CA GLY A 394 -0.37 -5.17 27.33
C GLY A 394 -0.81 -6.59 26.98
N ASN A 395 -0.64 -6.98 25.71
CA ASN A 395 -1.01 -8.31 25.19
C ASN A 395 -0.41 -9.47 26.00
N ALA A 396 0.83 -9.32 26.47
CA ALA A 396 1.49 -10.32 27.31
C ALA A 396 0.75 -10.55 28.65
N ALA A 397 0.17 -9.50 29.24
CA ALA A 397 -0.63 -9.62 30.46
C ALA A 397 -1.95 -10.35 30.20
N ILE A 398 -2.60 -10.08 29.07
CA ILE A 398 -3.78 -10.82 28.61
C ILE A 398 -3.46 -12.31 28.42
N ASP A 399 -2.36 -12.61 27.72
CA ASP A 399 -1.94 -13.98 27.46
C ASP A 399 -1.66 -14.75 28.78
N VAL A 400 -1.02 -14.10 29.75
CA VAL A 400 -0.79 -14.69 31.08
C VAL A 400 -2.11 -14.94 31.81
N ALA A 401 -3.00 -13.96 31.88
CA ALA A 401 -4.25 -14.07 32.62
C ALA A 401 -5.15 -15.17 32.04
N VAL A 402 -5.30 -15.21 30.71
CA VAL A 402 -6.09 -16.24 30.03
C VAL A 402 -5.43 -17.62 30.15
N SER A 403 -4.11 -17.69 30.06
CA SER A 403 -3.37 -18.96 30.24
C SER A 403 -3.53 -19.51 31.65
N ALA A 404 -3.48 -18.66 32.68
CA ALA A 404 -3.67 -19.07 34.07
C ALA A 404 -5.06 -19.72 34.28
N LEU A 405 -6.13 -19.10 33.79
CA LEU A 405 -7.48 -19.67 33.87
C LEU A 405 -7.58 -21.01 33.13
N ARG A 406 -7.01 -21.11 31.92
CA ARG A 406 -7.02 -22.36 31.14
C ARG A 406 -6.20 -23.49 31.76
N LEU A 407 -5.26 -23.16 32.64
CA LEU A 407 -4.45 -24.12 33.39
C LEU A 407 -5.05 -24.48 34.76
N GLY A 408 -6.22 -23.92 35.11
CA GLY A 408 -7.00 -24.32 36.28
C GLY A 408 -7.00 -23.33 37.44
N ALA A 409 -6.51 -22.10 37.26
CA ALA A 409 -6.74 -21.05 38.26
C ALA A 409 -8.26 -20.79 38.41
N GLU A 410 -8.74 -20.67 39.65
CA GLU A 410 -10.14 -20.36 39.93
C GLU A 410 -10.46 -18.89 39.62
N GLU A 411 -9.49 -18.01 39.89
CA GLU A 411 -9.60 -16.57 39.65
C GLU A 411 -8.33 -16.03 39.00
N ALA A 412 -8.50 -15.16 37.99
CA ALA A 412 -7.44 -14.36 37.42
C ALA A 412 -7.85 -12.87 37.43
N THR A 413 -7.09 -12.07 38.16
CA THR A 413 -7.25 -10.61 38.18
C THR A 413 -6.05 -9.96 37.51
N MET A 414 -6.30 -9.05 36.58
CA MET A 414 -5.27 -8.24 35.93
C MET A 414 -5.36 -6.80 36.42
N ALA A 415 -4.25 -6.23 36.88
CA ALA A 415 -4.17 -4.84 37.30
C ALA A 415 -3.19 -4.06 36.42
N CYS A 416 -3.59 -2.86 35.99
CA CYS A 416 -2.80 -2.05 35.07
C CYS A 416 -2.92 -0.54 35.38
N LEU A 417 -1.90 0.21 34.97
CA LEU A 417 -1.79 1.65 35.20
C LEU A 417 -2.77 2.44 34.34
N GLU A 418 -3.08 1.89 33.16
CA GLU A 418 -3.87 2.50 32.12
C GLU A 418 -5.36 2.41 32.44
N CYS A 419 -6.09 3.47 32.06
CA CYS A 419 -7.53 3.36 31.99
C CYS A 419 -7.95 2.53 30.77
N ARG A 420 -9.22 2.10 30.71
CA ARG A 420 -9.67 1.05 29.78
C ARG A 420 -9.35 1.38 28.32
N GLU A 421 -9.50 2.64 27.95
CA GLU A 421 -9.32 3.17 26.60
C GLU A 421 -7.83 3.34 26.23
N GLU A 422 -6.94 3.34 27.22
CA GLU A 422 -5.50 3.56 27.08
C GLU A 422 -4.69 2.26 27.17
N MET A 423 -5.35 1.12 27.42
CA MET A 423 -4.69 -0.17 27.54
C MET A 423 -3.87 -0.50 26.27
N PRO A 424 -2.60 -0.90 26.38
CA PRO A 424 -1.78 -1.27 25.23
C PRO A 424 -2.25 -2.56 24.53
N ALA A 425 -2.99 -3.42 25.24
CA ALA A 425 -3.55 -4.63 24.66
C ALA A 425 -4.59 -4.34 23.54
N LEU A 426 -4.68 -5.25 22.58
CA LEU A 426 -5.59 -5.10 21.44
C LEU A 426 -7.05 -5.23 21.88
N PRO A 427 -7.98 -4.38 21.39
CA PRO A 427 -9.37 -4.35 21.89
C PRO A 427 -10.05 -5.73 21.93
N TRP A 428 -9.90 -6.54 20.87
CA TRP A 428 -10.49 -7.89 20.81
C TRP A 428 -9.83 -8.90 21.77
N GLU A 429 -8.58 -8.69 22.15
CA GLU A 429 -7.91 -9.51 23.17
C GLU A 429 -8.40 -9.15 24.56
N ILE A 430 -8.66 -7.86 24.81
CA ILE A 430 -9.26 -7.43 26.06
C ILE A 430 -10.70 -7.96 26.17
N GLU A 431 -11.47 -7.93 25.07
CA GLU A 431 -12.80 -8.56 25.01
C GLU A 431 -12.72 -10.07 25.25
N GLN A 432 -11.74 -10.76 24.65
CA GLN A 432 -11.51 -12.19 24.87
C GLN A 432 -11.16 -12.50 26.33
N ALA A 433 -10.34 -11.68 26.99
CA ALA A 433 -10.01 -11.85 28.40
C ALA A 433 -11.26 -11.74 29.28
N VAL A 434 -12.11 -10.75 29.01
CA VAL A 434 -13.39 -10.57 29.72
C VAL A 434 -14.35 -11.73 29.44
N GLU A 435 -14.45 -12.21 28.20
CA GLU A 435 -15.26 -13.39 27.82
C GLU A 435 -14.81 -14.65 28.58
N GLN A 436 -13.52 -14.77 28.88
CA GLN A 436 -12.92 -15.87 29.64
C GLN A 436 -13.06 -15.71 31.16
N GLY A 437 -13.57 -14.58 31.65
CA GLY A 437 -13.77 -14.32 33.08
C GLY A 437 -12.60 -13.63 33.78
N VAL A 438 -11.64 -13.06 33.05
CA VAL A 438 -10.55 -12.26 33.66
C VAL A 438 -11.14 -10.96 34.23
N ARG A 439 -10.91 -10.72 35.52
CA ARG A 439 -11.25 -9.43 36.16
C ARG A 439 -10.16 -8.41 35.85
N ILE A 440 -10.51 -7.26 35.25
CA ILE A 440 -9.55 -6.22 34.90
C ILE A 440 -9.73 -5.00 35.81
N MET A 441 -8.65 -4.61 36.49
CA MET A 441 -8.55 -3.46 37.38
C MET A 441 -7.73 -2.36 36.72
N ASN A 442 -8.42 -1.40 36.11
CA ASN A 442 -7.83 -0.26 35.41
C ASN A 442 -7.48 0.92 36.35
N CYS A 443 -6.46 1.67 35.96
CA CYS A 443 -5.92 2.82 36.67
C CYS A 443 -5.49 2.51 38.13
N TRP A 444 -4.73 1.42 38.30
CA TRP A 444 -4.13 0.99 39.57
C TRP A 444 -2.64 0.70 39.42
N GLY A 445 -1.82 1.30 40.28
CA GLY A 445 -0.38 1.06 40.38
C GLY A 445 -0.03 0.08 41.49
N PRO A 446 0.90 -0.87 41.24
CA PRO A 446 1.36 -1.78 42.29
C PRO A 446 2.09 -0.97 43.39
N HIS A 447 1.78 -1.24 44.66
CA HIS A 447 2.40 -0.54 45.81
C HIS A 447 3.29 -1.42 46.68
N ARG A 448 2.83 -2.61 47.08
CA ARG A 448 3.65 -3.61 47.80
C ARG A 448 3.02 -5.00 47.76
N VAL A 449 3.85 -6.04 47.77
CA VAL A 449 3.40 -7.43 47.90
C VAL A 449 3.05 -7.73 49.36
N LEU A 450 1.88 -8.31 49.59
CA LEU A 450 1.44 -8.77 50.90
C LEU A 450 1.84 -10.23 51.10
N LYS A 451 2.52 -10.52 52.22
CA LYS A 451 3.06 -11.85 52.52
C LYS A 451 2.65 -12.32 53.92
N SER A 452 2.60 -13.64 54.09
CA SER A 452 2.50 -14.31 55.40
C SER A 452 3.61 -15.35 55.48
N GLY A 453 4.71 -15.00 56.14
CA GLY A 453 5.99 -15.72 56.00
C GLY A 453 6.51 -15.64 54.57
N ASP A 454 6.94 -16.76 54.01
CA ASP A 454 7.44 -16.85 52.62
C ASP A 454 6.32 -16.97 51.57
N LYS A 455 5.04 -16.97 51.98
CA LYS A 455 3.90 -17.15 51.07
C LYS A 455 3.27 -15.81 50.71
N VAL A 456 3.03 -15.62 49.41
CA VAL A 456 2.24 -14.51 48.88
C VAL A 456 0.78 -14.64 49.35
N LYS A 457 0.19 -13.51 49.75
CA LYS A 457 -1.22 -13.38 50.13
C LYS A 457 -1.99 -12.38 49.28
N GLY A 458 -1.30 -11.55 48.51
CA GLY A 458 -1.91 -10.56 47.64
C GLY A 458 -0.98 -9.38 47.37
N MET A 459 -1.57 -8.29 46.88
CA MET A 459 -0.86 -7.04 46.64
C MET A 459 -1.74 -5.86 47.04
N GLU A 460 -1.12 -4.83 47.62
CA GLU A 460 -1.72 -3.52 47.82
C GLU A 460 -1.45 -2.65 46.59
N PHE A 461 -2.47 -1.92 46.15
CA PHE A 461 -2.44 -1.01 45.01
C PHE A 461 -2.74 0.43 45.47
N ILE A 462 -2.23 1.38 44.70
CA ILE A 462 -2.55 2.81 44.81
C ILE A 462 -3.18 3.32 43.51
N ARG A 463 -4.05 4.32 43.60
CA ARG A 463 -4.74 4.83 42.41
C ARG A 463 -3.75 5.50 41.46
N CYS A 464 -3.71 5.03 40.20
CA CYS A 464 -3.00 5.72 39.13
C CYS A 464 -3.88 6.86 38.60
N THR A 465 -3.36 8.09 38.61
CA THR A 465 -4.10 9.29 38.17
C THR A 465 -3.72 9.73 36.75
N SER A 466 -2.52 9.38 36.30
CA SER A 466 -2.06 9.55 34.92
C SER A 466 -0.93 8.57 34.64
N VAL A 467 -0.84 8.05 33.42
CA VAL A 467 0.27 7.19 32.97
C VAL A 467 1.37 8.00 32.28
N PHE A 468 0.97 9.03 31.54
CA PHE A 468 1.85 9.87 30.74
C PHE A 468 1.87 11.31 31.27
N ASP A 469 2.98 12.01 31.05
CA ASP A 469 3.07 13.45 31.28
C ASP A 469 2.41 14.25 30.13
N GLN A 470 2.44 15.58 30.22
CA GLN A 470 1.89 16.48 29.18
C GLN A 470 2.60 16.39 27.83
N GLN A 471 3.81 15.81 27.80
CA GLN A 471 4.60 15.58 26.59
C GLN A 471 4.38 14.18 26.01
N GLY A 472 3.55 13.35 26.66
CA GLY A 472 3.27 11.97 26.26
C GLY A 472 4.37 10.98 26.67
N ALA A 473 5.33 11.39 27.50
CA ALA A 473 6.35 10.47 28.01
C ALA A 473 5.78 9.65 29.18
N PHE A 474 6.21 8.39 29.27
CA PHE A 474 5.80 7.50 30.36
C PHE A 474 6.30 8.04 31.70
N ALA A 475 5.38 8.50 32.54
CA ALA A 475 5.66 9.17 33.81
C ALA A 475 4.44 9.05 34.74
N PRO A 476 4.18 7.84 35.28
CA PRO A 476 2.95 7.60 36.00
C PRO A 476 2.87 8.39 37.31
N THR A 477 1.71 8.98 37.59
CA THR A 477 1.41 9.70 38.82
C THR A 477 0.34 8.97 39.63
N TYR A 478 0.44 9.05 40.96
CA TYR A 478 -0.40 8.27 41.86
C TYR A 478 -1.05 9.13 42.94
N ASP A 479 -2.24 8.71 43.38
CA ASP A 479 -2.86 9.14 44.63
C ASP A 479 -2.72 8.01 45.65
N SER A 480 -1.75 8.14 46.55
CA SER A 480 -1.46 7.14 47.58
C SER A 480 -2.49 7.12 48.72
N SER A 481 -3.43 8.07 48.77
CA SER A 481 -4.52 8.07 49.75
C SER A 481 -5.63 7.07 49.39
N VAL A 482 -5.77 6.75 48.10
CA VAL A 482 -6.73 5.77 47.59
C VAL A 482 -6.01 4.45 47.37
N LYS A 483 -6.33 3.49 48.24
CA LYS A 483 -5.71 2.16 48.27
C LYS A 483 -6.73 1.07 48.00
N GLU A 484 -6.29 -0.01 47.37
CA GLU A 484 -7.07 -1.22 47.16
C GLU A 484 -6.17 -2.43 47.47
N THR A 485 -6.76 -3.54 47.92
CA THR A 485 -6.01 -4.79 48.17
C THR A 485 -6.66 -5.92 47.40
N VAL A 486 -5.83 -6.69 46.70
CA VAL A 486 -6.27 -7.88 45.96
C VAL A 486 -5.61 -9.10 46.57
N GLU A 487 -6.41 -10.07 47.00
CA GLU A 487 -5.91 -11.37 47.44
C GLU A 487 -5.40 -12.19 46.26
N ALA A 488 -4.22 -12.79 46.42
CA ALA A 488 -3.62 -13.66 45.43
C ALA A 488 -2.61 -14.60 46.10
N ASP A 489 -2.50 -15.82 45.59
CA ASP A 489 -1.44 -16.77 46.01
C ASP A 489 -0.28 -16.83 45.02
N GLN A 490 -0.45 -16.26 43.83
CA GLN A 490 0.59 -16.07 42.83
C GLN A 490 0.48 -14.70 42.16
N ILE A 491 1.62 -14.02 41.99
CA ILE A 491 1.72 -12.72 41.31
C ILE A 491 2.62 -12.86 40.09
N LEU A 492 2.10 -12.50 38.92
CA LEU A 492 2.78 -12.58 37.63
C LEU A 492 3.03 -11.17 37.05
N MET A 493 4.29 -10.81 36.85
CA MET A 493 4.71 -9.49 36.40
C MET A 493 4.87 -9.45 34.87
N ALA A 494 4.06 -8.64 34.19
CA ALA A 494 4.05 -8.42 32.75
C ALA A 494 4.37 -6.94 32.42
N VAL A 495 5.44 -6.40 33.02
CA VAL A 495 5.79 -4.97 33.01
C VAL A 495 6.87 -4.58 31.97
N GLY A 496 7.21 -5.49 31.06
CA GLY A 496 8.13 -5.23 29.95
C GLY A 496 9.48 -5.92 30.06
N TYR A 497 10.27 -5.80 28.99
CA TYR A 497 11.56 -6.49 28.83
C TYR A 497 12.61 -5.54 28.25
N ALA A 498 13.86 -5.74 28.67
CA ALA A 498 15.04 -5.06 28.20
C ALA A 498 15.88 -5.96 27.28
N SER A 499 16.66 -5.30 26.42
CA SER A 499 17.62 -5.93 25.53
C SER A 499 18.83 -6.46 26.29
N ASP A 500 19.40 -7.53 25.76
CA ASP A 500 20.65 -8.12 26.24
C ASP A 500 21.82 -7.64 25.36
N PHE A 501 22.85 -7.08 25.99
CA PHE A 501 24.03 -6.50 25.32
C PHE A 501 25.34 -7.18 25.71
N ARG A 502 25.31 -8.37 26.30
CA ARG A 502 26.52 -9.08 26.77
C ARG A 502 27.55 -9.37 25.68
N TYR A 503 27.15 -9.35 24.41
CA TYR A 503 28.06 -9.47 23.26
C TYR A 503 28.86 -8.19 22.95
N LEU A 504 28.57 -7.07 23.60
CA LEU A 504 29.34 -5.83 23.47
C LEU A 504 30.52 -5.88 24.43
N THR A 505 31.74 -5.94 23.88
CA THR A 505 32.98 -5.89 24.66
C THR A 505 33.28 -4.46 25.16
N PRO A 506 34.05 -4.30 26.26
CA PRO A 506 34.51 -2.97 26.69
C PRO A 506 35.25 -2.24 25.55
N GLY A 507 34.77 -1.05 25.18
CA GLY A 507 35.30 -0.28 24.05
C GLY A 507 34.58 -0.51 22.71
N SER A 508 33.48 -1.28 22.69
CA SER A 508 32.64 -1.44 21.51
C SER A 508 32.24 -0.10 20.88
N SER A 509 32.32 -0.01 19.55
CA SER A 509 31.92 1.17 18.78
C SER A 509 30.40 1.26 18.57
N LEU A 510 29.64 0.24 18.95
CA LEU A 510 28.18 0.26 18.92
C LEU A 510 27.65 1.13 20.07
N LYS A 511 26.78 2.08 19.74
CA LYS A 511 26.18 2.99 20.71
C LYS A 511 24.88 2.40 21.25
N VAL A 512 24.76 2.38 22.56
CA VAL A 512 23.52 2.06 23.27
C VAL A 512 22.99 3.33 23.92
N GLU A 513 21.79 3.73 23.54
CA GLU A 513 21.11 4.91 24.04
C GLU A 513 19.79 4.49 24.67
N ARG A 514 19.57 4.86 25.94
CA ARG A 514 18.34 4.50 26.70
C ARG A 514 18.03 2.99 26.68
N GLY A 515 19.06 2.14 26.65
CA GLY A 515 18.89 0.68 26.63
C GLY A 515 18.53 0.09 25.25
N LEU A 516 18.71 0.85 24.17
CA LEU A 516 18.46 0.43 22.79
C LEU A 516 19.70 0.68 21.92
N LEU A 517 19.92 -0.15 20.90
CA LEU A 517 20.97 0.10 19.91
C LEU A 517 20.60 1.29 19.02
N ALA A 518 21.51 2.26 18.92
CA ALA A 518 21.33 3.40 18.03
C ALA A 518 21.53 2.98 16.57
N VAL A 519 20.52 3.26 15.75
CA VAL A 519 20.52 2.98 14.30
C VAL A 519 19.95 4.16 13.53
N ASP A 520 20.30 4.24 12.26
CA ASP A 520 19.56 5.06 11.30
C ASP A 520 18.16 4.44 11.06
N PRO A 521 17.07 5.21 11.22
CA PRO A 521 15.71 4.67 11.17
C PRO A 521 15.29 4.16 9.78
N GLU A 522 15.85 4.71 8.70
CA GLU A 522 15.51 4.35 7.33
C GLU A 522 16.25 3.07 6.90
N THR A 523 17.53 2.98 7.24
CA THR A 523 18.43 1.91 6.77
C THR A 523 18.68 0.81 7.79
N GLN A 524 18.38 1.04 9.06
CA GLN A 524 18.74 0.17 10.19
C GLN A 524 20.26 0.02 10.38
N ALA A 525 21.07 0.85 9.72
CA ALA A 525 22.52 0.85 9.85
C ALA A 525 22.95 1.36 11.22
N THR A 526 23.93 0.71 11.83
CA THR A 526 24.59 1.24 13.03
C THR A 526 25.69 2.23 12.64
N GLY A 527 26.35 2.84 13.63
CA GLY A 527 27.57 3.63 13.40
C GLY A 527 28.79 2.82 12.96
N VAL A 528 28.69 1.48 12.87
CA VAL A 528 29.78 0.58 12.49
C VAL A 528 29.54 0.04 11.08
N PRO A 529 30.49 0.21 10.14
CA PRO A 529 30.36 -0.29 8.76
C PRO A 529 30.07 -1.79 8.72
N GLY A 530 29.08 -2.18 7.90
CA GLY A 530 28.67 -3.59 7.74
C GLY A 530 27.90 -4.17 8.93
N VAL A 531 27.53 -3.36 9.93
CA VAL A 531 26.72 -3.82 11.07
C VAL A 531 25.40 -3.06 11.11
N PHE A 532 24.31 -3.83 11.11
CA PHE A 532 22.93 -3.36 11.14
C PHE A 532 22.23 -3.92 12.38
N ALA A 533 21.15 -3.27 12.85
CA ALA A 533 20.37 -3.79 13.97
C ALA A 533 18.88 -3.46 13.82
N GLY A 534 18.00 -4.34 14.30
CA GLY A 534 16.56 -4.18 14.08
C GLY A 534 15.67 -5.04 14.97
N GLY A 535 14.38 -4.71 14.98
CA GLY A 535 13.39 -5.23 15.91
C GLY A 535 13.54 -4.61 17.31
N SER A 536 13.06 -5.32 18.34
CA SER A 536 12.94 -4.75 19.69
C SER A 536 14.25 -4.28 20.33
N VAL A 537 15.40 -4.67 19.79
CA VAL A 537 16.71 -4.19 20.26
C VAL A 537 16.98 -2.72 19.94
N THR A 538 16.30 -2.14 18.93
CA THR A 538 16.51 -0.75 18.49
C THR A 538 15.38 0.21 18.85
N HIS A 539 14.15 -0.28 19.03
CA HIS A 539 12.97 0.57 19.31
C HIS A 539 12.09 0.10 20.48
N GLY A 540 12.48 -0.96 21.19
CA GLY A 540 11.73 -1.46 22.36
C GLY A 540 10.57 -2.40 21.99
N PRO A 541 9.52 -2.49 22.84
CA PRO A 541 8.36 -3.34 22.57
C PRO A 541 7.77 -3.06 21.19
N ALA A 542 7.61 -4.11 20.40
CA ALA A 542 7.19 -4.02 19.02
C ALA A 542 6.22 -5.13 18.66
N THR A 543 5.31 -4.83 17.75
CA THR A 543 4.45 -5.84 17.14
C THR A 543 5.27 -6.71 16.18
N VAL A 544 4.77 -7.92 15.90
CA VAL A 544 5.44 -8.86 14.98
C VAL A 544 5.66 -8.24 13.59
N ILE A 545 4.69 -7.49 13.08
CA ILE A 545 4.78 -6.85 11.76
C ILE A 545 5.82 -5.72 11.72
N GLU A 546 5.99 -4.96 12.81
CA GLU A 546 7.03 -3.93 12.90
C GLU A 546 8.43 -4.55 12.93
N ALA A 547 8.60 -5.66 13.65
CA ALA A 547 9.85 -6.41 13.65
C ALA A 547 10.16 -6.98 12.26
N ILE A 548 9.17 -7.54 11.55
CA ILE A 548 9.32 -8.01 10.17
C ILE A 548 9.73 -6.85 9.24
N ALA A 549 9.10 -5.69 9.37
CA ALA A 549 9.40 -4.50 8.58
C ALA A 549 10.83 -3.99 8.82
N SER A 550 11.27 -3.97 10.08
CA SER A 550 12.66 -3.62 10.44
C SER A 550 13.66 -4.60 9.81
N GLY A 551 13.40 -5.90 9.87
CA GLY A 551 14.21 -6.92 9.19
C GLY A 551 14.28 -6.74 7.68
N LYS A 552 13.14 -6.42 7.03
CA LYS A 552 13.08 -6.15 5.60
C LYS A 552 13.90 -4.91 5.21
N ARG A 553 13.76 -3.80 5.95
CA ARG A 553 14.56 -2.58 5.74
C ARG A 553 16.05 -2.85 5.89
N ALA A 554 16.44 -3.59 6.93
CA ALA A 554 17.82 -3.98 7.15
C ALA A 554 18.36 -4.84 6.00
N ALA A 555 17.60 -5.85 5.53
CA ALA A 555 18.01 -6.68 4.40
C ALA A 555 18.22 -5.86 3.11
N ALA A 556 17.33 -4.91 2.83
CA ALA A 556 17.49 -4.02 1.68
C ALA A 556 18.76 -3.16 1.79
N ALA A 557 19.00 -2.54 2.95
CA ALA A 557 20.20 -1.72 3.18
C ALA A 557 21.49 -2.54 3.17
N MET A 558 21.47 -3.75 3.74
CA MET A 558 22.57 -4.70 3.69
C MET A 558 22.86 -5.15 2.26
N ASN A 559 21.84 -5.40 1.43
CA ASN A 559 22.04 -5.74 0.03
C ASN A 559 22.78 -4.62 -0.73
N VAL A 560 22.41 -3.36 -0.50
CA VAL A 560 23.11 -2.20 -1.07
C VAL A 560 24.56 -2.14 -0.58
N TYR A 561 24.78 -2.34 0.73
CA TYR A 561 26.12 -2.37 1.30
C TYR A 561 27.01 -3.48 0.71
N LEU A 562 26.46 -4.68 0.53
CA LEU A 562 27.19 -5.86 0.06
C LEU A 562 27.52 -5.82 -1.44
N THR A 563 26.64 -5.23 -2.25
CA THR A 563 26.75 -5.24 -3.73
C THR A 563 27.24 -3.91 -4.31
N GLY A 564 27.14 -2.82 -3.55
CA GLY A 564 27.36 -1.46 -4.05
C GLY A 564 26.27 -0.96 -5.02
N LYS A 565 25.20 -1.74 -5.23
CA LYS A 565 24.08 -1.40 -6.11
C LYS A 565 22.85 -1.10 -5.27
N ALA A 566 22.17 0.00 -5.57
CA ALA A 566 20.87 0.27 -4.98
C ALA A 566 19.85 -0.76 -5.48
N ALA A 567 19.04 -1.34 -4.58
CA ALA A 567 17.93 -2.24 -4.94
C ALA A 567 16.92 -1.60 -5.92
N ALA A 568 16.92 -0.26 -6.00
CA ALA A 568 16.08 0.52 -6.90
C ALA A 568 16.28 0.23 -8.40
N GLU A 569 17.39 -0.41 -8.81
CA GLU A 569 17.60 -0.82 -10.22
C GLU A 569 16.83 -2.09 -10.60
N GLU A 570 16.43 -2.95 -9.65
CA GLU A 570 15.66 -4.19 -9.92
C GLU A 570 14.15 -4.03 -9.65
N GLU A 571 13.73 -3.14 -8.73
CA GLU A 571 12.30 -2.94 -8.44
C GLU A 571 11.54 -2.15 -9.53
N ALA A 572 12.25 -1.44 -10.41
CA ALA A 572 11.65 -0.67 -11.50
C ALA A 572 10.86 -1.53 -12.52
N GLU A 573 11.06 -2.85 -12.54
CA GLU A 573 10.34 -3.78 -13.43
C GLU A 573 9.06 -4.39 -12.82
N LYS A 574 8.83 -4.29 -11.50
CA LYS A 574 7.58 -4.77 -10.87
C LYS A 574 6.53 -3.66 -10.82
N THR A 575 6.19 -3.05 -11.96
CA THR A 575 5.03 -2.15 -12.01
C THR A 575 3.75 -2.99 -11.90
N ALA A 576 3.13 -3.01 -10.72
CA ALA A 576 1.74 -3.40 -10.59
C ALA A 576 0.94 -2.68 -11.68
N GLU A 577 0.08 -3.38 -12.42
CA GLU A 577 -0.75 -2.75 -13.46
C GLU A 577 -1.47 -1.55 -12.81
N PRO A 578 -1.14 -0.29 -13.18
CA PRO A 578 -1.67 0.86 -12.47
C PRO A 578 -3.18 1.00 -12.69
N PHE A 579 -3.70 0.35 -13.74
CA PHE A 579 -5.12 0.24 -14.07
C PHE A 579 -5.83 -0.78 -13.20
N LEU A 580 -6.67 -0.26 -12.31
CA LEU A 580 -7.44 -1.02 -11.35
C LEU A 580 -8.75 -1.50 -11.97
N LYS A 581 -8.94 -2.81 -12.04
CA LYS A 581 -10.25 -3.40 -12.36
C LYS A 581 -11.16 -3.38 -11.14
N PHE A 582 -12.39 -2.95 -11.36
CA PHE A 582 -13.38 -2.79 -10.30
C PHE A 582 -14.41 -3.93 -10.36
N ASN A 583 -15.03 -4.25 -9.22
CA ASN A 583 -16.15 -5.18 -9.14
C ASN A 583 -17.40 -4.43 -8.67
N SER A 584 -18.53 -4.74 -9.29
CA SER A 584 -19.85 -4.22 -8.90
C SER A 584 -20.22 -4.54 -7.45
N ASN A 585 -19.68 -5.62 -6.87
CA ASN A 585 -19.91 -5.99 -5.47
C ASN A 585 -19.32 -4.98 -4.48
N TYR A 586 -18.34 -4.16 -4.88
CA TYR A 586 -17.74 -3.13 -4.01
C TYR A 586 -18.79 -2.12 -3.52
N LEU A 587 -19.81 -1.84 -4.33
CA LEU A 587 -20.80 -0.80 -4.07
C LEU A 587 -21.98 -1.30 -3.23
N LYS A 588 -21.99 -2.59 -2.88
CA LYS A 588 -23.02 -3.18 -2.04
C LYS A 588 -22.56 -3.13 -0.59
N LYS A 589 -23.44 -2.64 0.27
CA LYS A 589 -23.27 -2.78 1.72
C LYS A 589 -23.39 -4.25 2.08
N THR A 590 -22.36 -4.79 2.71
CA THR A 590 -22.30 -6.18 3.16
C THR A 590 -21.57 -6.26 4.48
N SER A 591 -21.89 -7.27 5.25
CA SER A 591 -21.25 -7.48 6.54
C SER A 591 -19.86 -8.11 6.41
N ARG A 592 -18.98 -7.73 7.33
CA ARG A 592 -17.66 -8.35 7.46
C ARG A 592 -17.83 -9.80 7.93
N VAL A 593 -17.10 -10.72 7.30
CA VAL A 593 -17.03 -12.10 7.79
C VAL A 593 -16.45 -12.14 9.20
N LYS A 594 -17.07 -12.92 10.08
CA LYS A 594 -16.58 -13.13 11.44
C LYS A 594 -15.79 -14.43 11.48
N MET A 595 -14.54 -14.35 11.92
CA MET A 595 -13.70 -15.54 12.17
C MET A 595 -14.45 -16.52 13.09
N PRO A 596 -14.77 -17.73 12.63
CA PRO A 596 -15.39 -18.73 13.49
C PRO A 596 -14.43 -19.10 14.62
N LYS A 597 -14.97 -19.17 15.84
CA LYS A 597 -14.23 -19.50 17.06
C LYS A 597 -14.85 -20.70 17.74
N ARG A 598 -14.02 -21.46 18.46
CA ARG A 598 -14.47 -22.51 19.39
C ARG A 598 -15.34 -21.90 20.50
N PRO A 599 -16.42 -22.58 20.92
CA PRO A 599 -17.15 -22.24 22.13
C PRO A 599 -16.20 -22.17 23.33
N VAL A 600 -16.45 -21.27 24.29
CA VAL A 600 -15.57 -21.08 25.47
C VAL A 600 -15.28 -22.40 26.19
N ALA A 601 -16.29 -23.27 26.33
CA ALA A 601 -16.17 -24.58 26.98
C ALA A 601 -15.22 -25.58 26.27
N GLU A 602 -14.92 -25.37 24.99
CA GLU A 602 -14.02 -26.21 24.19
C GLU A 602 -12.61 -25.61 24.07
N ARG A 603 -12.39 -24.39 24.57
CA ARG A 603 -11.08 -23.72 24.51
C ARG A 603 -10.16 -24.29 25.57
N SER A 604 -8.90 -24.50 25.21
CA SER A 604 -7.86 -25.00 26.12
C SER A 604 -6.53 -24.33 25.84
N ILE A 605 -5.50 -24.60 26.65
CA ILE A 605 -4.16 -24.03 26.44
C ILE A 605 -3.52 -24.51 25.13
N ALA A 606 -3.88 -25.72 24.67
CA ALA A 606 -3.18 -26.42 23.59
C ALA A 606 -3.83 -26.28 22.21
N VAL A 607 -5.07 -25.82 22.14
CA VAL A 607 -5.85 -25.82 20.90
C VAL A 607 -6.14 -24.39 20.46
N GLU A 608 -5.92 -24.12 19.17
CA GLU A 608 -6.23 -22.82 18.57
C GLU A 608 -7.71 -22.47 18.70
N ASP A 609 -8.00 -21.25 19.16
CA ASP A 609 -9.37 -20.79 19.40
C ASP A 609 -10.13 -20.54 18.09
N ALA A 610 -9.44 -20.05 17.06
CA ALA A 610 -10.04 -19.62 15.81
C ALA A 610 -9.88 -20.71 14.75
N LEU A 611 -10.96 -21.00 14.02
CA LEU A 611 -11.05 -22.18 13.13
C LEU A 611 -10.58 -21.92 11.69
N GLY A 612 -10.31 -20.66 11.32
CA GLY A 612 -9.95 -20.27 9.96
C GLY A 612 -11.17 -19.98 9.08
N LEU A 613 -10.93 -19.34 7.93
CA LEU A 613 -11.95 -19.08 6.91
C LEU A 613 -11.79 -20.05 5.74
N GLY A 614 -12.89 -20.39 5.08
CA GLY A 614 -12.87 -21.10 3.79
C GLY A 614 -12.63 -20.15 2.61
N LEU A 615 -12.27 -20.72 1.45
CA LEU A 615 -11.99 -19.95 0.23
C LEU A 615 -13.18 -19.06 -0.18
N SER A 616 -14.42 -19.54 -0.06
CA SER A 616 -15.61 -18.75 -0.41
C SER A 616 -15.78 -17.50 0.47
N GLU A 617 -15.41 -17.58 1.74
CA GLU A 617 -15.45 -16.44 2.67
C GLU A 617 -14.34 -15.45 2.36
N VAL A 618 -13.15 -15.95 2.04
CA VAL A 618 -12.00 -15.15 1.61
C VAL A 618 -12.28 -14.42 0.29
N GLU A 619 -12.85 -15.11 -0.70
CA GLU A 619 -13.32 -14.50 -1.96
C GLU A 619 -14.42 -13.47 -1.69
N GLY A 620 -15.34 -13.76 -0.76
CA GLY A 620 -16.36 -12.83 -0.31
C GLY A 620 -15.77 -11.52 0.19
N GLU A 621 -14.79 -11.58 1.09
CA GLU A 621 -14.09 -10.41 1.62
C GLU A 621 -13.18 -9.72 0.58
N ALA A 622 -12.50 -10.48 -0.28
CA ALA A 622 -11.72 -9.90 -1.37
C ALA A 622 -12.61 -9.10 -2.34
N ASN A 623 -13.84 -9.55 -2.55
CA ASN A 623 -14.88 -8.86 -3.31
C ASN A 623 -15.55 -7.70 -2.55
N ARG A 624 -15.22 -7.49 -1.28
CA ARG A 624 -15.59 -6.29 -0.52
C ARG A 624 -14.56 -5.16 -0.70
N CYS A 625 -13.29 -5.48 -0.92
CA CYS A 625 -12.24 -4.46 -1.09
C CYS A 625 -12.56 -3.48 -2.23
N PHE A 626 -12.59 -2.17 -1.96
CA PHE A 626 -12.84 -1.12 -2.97
C PHE A 626 -11.80 -1.06 -4.10
N ASN A 627 -10.70 -1.81 -3.99
CA ASN A 627 -9.53 -1.68 -4.85
C ASN A 627 -9.14 -0.20 -5.01
N CYS A 628 -8.84 0.43 -3.87
CA CYS A 628 -8.72 1.88 -3.70
C CYS A 628 -7.88 2.56 -4.79
N GLY A 629 -8.49 3.54 -5.47
CA GLY A 629 -7.83 4.37 -6.48
C GLY A 629 -8.71 5.52 -6.99
N CYS A 630 -8.19 6.30 -7.93
CA CYS A 630 -8.89 7.40 -8.56
C CYS A 630 -9.73 6.91 -9.76
N VAL A 631 -11.03 7.21 -9.74
CA VAL A 631 -11.96 6.87 -10.84
C VAL A 631 -12.28 8.06 -11.76
N SER A 632 -11.50 9.14 -11.68
CA SER A 632 -11.64 10.27 -12.60
C SER A 632 -11.37 9.83 -14.03
N VAL A 633 -12.04 10.45 -14.99
CA VAL A 633 -11.86 10.15 -16.41
C VAL A 633 -10.93 11.16 -17.07
N ASN A 634 -10.26 10.73 -18.15
CA ASN A 634 -9.54 11.65 -19.02
C ASN A 634 -10.51 12.61 -19.72
N SER A 635 -10.12 13.89 -19.86
CA SER A 635 -10.94 14.94 -20.48
C SER A 635 -10.41 15.44 -21.83
N SER A 636 -9.42 14.76 -22.44
CA SER A 636 -8.79 15.18 -23.69
C SER A 636 -9.49 14.57 -24.91
N ASP A 637 -10.32 15.39 -25.57
CA ASP A 637 -10.93 15.02 -26.85
C ASP A 637 -9.86 14.80 -27.94
N THR A 638 -8.85 15.68 -28.03
CA THR A 638 -7.77 15.51 -29.02
C THR A 638 -6.87 14.34 -28.68
N GLY A 639 -6.65 14.05 -27.39
CA GLY A 639 -5.95 12.85 -26.93
C GLY A 639 -6.63 11.58 -27.43
N LEU A 640 -7.95 11.51 -27.32
CA LEU A 640 -8.74 10.39 -27.84
C LEU A 640 -8.54 10.20 -29.36
N ALA A 641 -8.64 11.29 -30.13
CA ALA A 641 -8.43 11.27 -31.58
C ALA A 641 -7.01 10.81 -31.95
N LEU A 642 -6.00 11.30 -31.23
CA LEU A 642 -4.60 10.93 -31.46
C LEU A 642 -4.33 9.45 -31.15
N VAL A 643 -4.95 8.89 -30.11
CA VAL A 643 -4.88 7.45 -29.82
C VAL A 643 -5.48 6.63 -30.96
N ALA A 644 -6.62 7.06 -31.51
CA ALA A 644 -7.21 6.40 -32.67
C ALA A 644 -6.33 6.52 -33.93
N LEU A 645 -5.55 7.61 -34.05
CA LEU A 645 -4.58 7.83 -35.13
C LEU A 645 -3.24 7.13 -34.90
N ASP A 646 -3.00 6.50 -33.75
CA ASP A 646 -1.71 5.88 -33.38
C ASP A 646 -0.55 6.89 -33.41
N ALA A 647 -0.83 8.07 -32.86
CA ALA A 647 0.14 9.14 -32.77
C ALA A 647 1.25 8.86 -31.74
N ARG A 648 2.31 9.66 -31.82
CA ARG A 648 3.40 9.72 -30.85
C ARG A 648 3.58 11.14 -30.35
N VAL A 649 4.06 11.27 -29.12
CA VAL A 649 4.32 12.55 -28.46
C VAL A 649 5.80 12.65 -28.16
N THR A 650 6.42 13.76 -28.55
CA THR A 650 7.80 14.08 -28.22
C THR A 650 7.82 14.95 -26.97
N ILE A 651 8.60 14.52 -25.98
CA ILE A 651 8.74 15.10 -24.66
C ILE A 651 10.19 15.55 -24.49
N ALA A 652 10.39 16.79 -24.06
CA ALA A 652 11.69 17.31 -23.67
C ALA A 652 11.76 17.43 -22.15
N GLY A 653 12.89 17.00 -21.57
CA GLY A 653 13.18 17.08 -20.15
C GLY A 653 14.68 17.20 -19.87
N PRO A 654 15.11 17.20 -18.59
CA PRO A 654 16.52 17.39 -18.25
C PRO A 654 17.45 16.29 -18.74
N GLN A 655 16.92 15.10 -19.01
CA GLN A 655 17.67 13.96 -19.53
C GLN A 655 17.73 13.94 -21.06
N GLY A 656 17.15 14.93 -21.73
CA GLY A 656 17.08 15.04 -23.18
C GLY A 656 15.66 14.92 -23.72
N VAL A 657 15.56 14.44 -24.96
CA VAL A 657 14.28 14.29 -25.67
C VAL A 657 13.93 12.82 -25.78
N ARG A 658 12.67 12.48 -25.51
CA ARG A 658 12.12 11.13 -25.69
C ARG A 658 10.80 11.19 -26.44
N THR A 659 10.47 10.11 -27.14
CA THR A 659 9.19 9.96 -27.84
C THR A 659 8.44 8.79 -27.26
N VAL A 660 7.15 8.99 -26.95
CA VAL A 660 6.27 7.96 -26.40
C VAL A 660 5.04 7.74 -27.29
N PRO A 661 4.53 6.51 -27.41
CA PRO A 661 3.21 6.27 -27.98
C PRO A 661 2.15 7.05 -27.22
N ILE A 662 1.19 7.68 -27.93
CA ILE A 662 0.14 8.47 -27.28
C ILE A 662 -0.74 7.61 -26.35
N ALA A 663 -0.88 6.32 -26.61
CA ALA A 663 -1.62 5.40 -25.75
C ALA A 663 -0.96 5.23 -24.37
N GLU A 664 0.38 5.36 -24.31
CA GLU A 664 1.18 5.29 -23.08
C GLU A 664 1.36 6.67 -22.43
N PHE A 665 1.03 7.75 -23.16
CA PHE A 665 1.13 9.11 -22.64
C PHE A 665 0.14 9.38 -21.50
N PHE A 666 -1.02 8.71 -21.44
CA PHE A 666 -2.00 8.90 -20.38
C PHE A 666 -1.80 7.84 -19.28
N GLY A 667 -1.44 8.27 -18.07
CA GLY A 667 -1.05 7.37 -16.98
C GLY A 667 -1.47 7.85 -15.59
N THR A 668 -0.99 7.15 -14.55
CA THR A 668 -1.45 7.18 -13.15
C THR A 668 -1.54 8.56 -12.47
N LEU A 669 -0.93 9.60 -13.04
CA LEU A 669 -1.00 11.00 -12.58
C LEU A 669 -1.51 11.97 -13.66
N GLY A 670 -2.34 11.47 -14.57
CA GLY A 670 -2.85 12.18 -15.74
C GLY A 670 -2.04 11.86 -16.99
N THR A 671 -0.73 12.13 -16.96
CA THR A 671 0.18 11.92 -18.11
C THR A 671 1.52 11.31 -17.73
N ALA A 672 2.26 10.80 -18.71
CA ALA A 672 3.63 10.28 -18.58
C ALA A 672 4.71 11.36 -18.41
N LEU A 673 4.32 12.64 -18.27
CA LEU A 673 5.23 13.76 -18.05
C LEU A 673 5.73 13.78 -16.61
N GLU A 674 7.03 13.88 -16.43
CA GLU A 674 7.65 14.27 -15.18
C GLU A 674 7.44 15.76 -14.87
N THR A 675 7.68 16.14 -13.62
CA THR A 675 7.40 17.53 -13.15
C THR A 675 8.24 18.61 -13.83
N ASP A 676 9.33 18.24 -14.51
CA ASP A 676 10.25 19.11 -15.24
C ASP A 676 10.30 18.82 -16.75
N GLU A 677 9.31 18.10 -17.27
CA GLU A 677 9.16 17.76 -18.68
C GLU A 677 8.08 18.60 -19.38
N MET A 678 8.17 18.67 -20.71
CA MET A 678 7.16 19.29 -21.56
C MET A 678 6.97 18.59 -22.90
N VAL A 679 5.73 18.59 -23.39
CA VAL A 679 5.44 18.20 -24.77
C VAL A 679 5.94 19.28 -25.72
N THR A 680 6.63 18.89 -26.78
CA THR A 680 7.14 19.80 -27.82
C THR A 680 6.51 19.54 -29.18
N GLU A 681 6.24 18.28 -29.52
CA GLU A 681 5.72 17.86 -30.83
C GLU A 681 4.78 16.67 -30.70
N ILE A 682 3.78 16.61 -31.59
CA ILE A 682 2.90 15.47 -31.80
C ILE A 682 3.06 15.02 -33.24
N ARG A 683 3.28 13.72 -33.45
CA ARG A 683 3.34 13.09 -34.78
C ARG A 683 2.21 12.08 -34.94
N ALA A 684 1.39 12.22 -35.98
CA ALA A 684 0.39 11.24 -36.34
C ALA A 684 0.70 10.64 -37.71
N PRO A 685 0.75 9.30 -37.86
CA PRO A 685 1.03 8.66 -39.13
C PRO A 685 -0.08 8.97 -40.14
N ARG A 686 0.28 8.98 -41.43
CA ARG A 686 -0.71 9.16 -42.51
C ARG A 686 -1.75 8.03 -42.44
N PRO A 687 -3.06 8.36 -42.34
CA PRO A 687 -4.11 7.34 -42.40
C PRO A 687 -4.06 6.61 -43.74
N LEU A 688 -4.46 5.34 -43.73
CA LEU A 688 -4.56 4.56 -44.95
C LEU A 688 -5.53 5.23 -45.93
N GLU A 689 -5.24 5.14 -47.23
CA GLU A 689 -6.10 5.70 -48.26
C GLU A 689 -7.52 5.10 -48.17
N GLY A 690 -8.54 5.96 -48.18
CA GLY A 690 -9.93 5.54 -47.98
C GLY A 690 -10.30 5.19 -46.53
N ALA A 691 -9.42 5.40 -45.55
CA ALA A 691 -9.75 5.21 -44.14
C ALA A 691 -10.80 6.23 -43.68
N ARG A 692 -11.90 5.72 -43.15
CA ARG A 692 -13.01 6.49 -42.60
C ARG A 692 -12.73 6.91 -41.16
N GLN A 693 -12.94 8.19 -40.87
CA GLN A 693 -12.49 8.85 -39.65
C GLN A 693 -13.65 9.55 -38.92
N THR A 694 -14.04 9.03 -37.76
CA THR A 694 -15.26 9.48 -37.06
C THR A 694 -15.00 9.86 -35.61
N PHE A 695 -15.39 11.09 -35.22
CA PHE A 695 -15.39 11.54 -33.83
C PHE A 695 -16.82 11.86 -33.38
N LEU A 696 -17.28 11.24 -32.29
CA LEU A 696 -18.59 11.47 -31.69
C LEU A 696 -18.44 11.77 -30.20
N LYS A 697 -19.17 12.78 -29.71
CA LYS A 697 -19.16 13.17 -28.30
C LYS A 697 -20.59 13.37 -27.81
N HIS A 698 -20.96 12.67 -26.74
CA HIS A 698 -22.23 12.89 -26.04
C HIS A 698 -21.99 13.70 -24.77
N ARG A 699 -22.79 14.76 -24.58
CA ARG A 699 -22.77 15.67 -23.42
C ARG A 699 -24.19 15.86 -22.91
N VAL A 700 -24.33 16.24 -21.63
CA VAL A 700 -25.65 16.52 -21.04
C VAL A 700 -26.30 17.75 -21.69
N ARG A 701 -25.50 18.77 -22.04
CA ARG A 701 -25.91 20.00 -22.74
C ARG A 701 -24.73 20.53 -23.54
N GLU A 702 -24.98 21.21 -24.66
CA GLU A 702 -23.91 21.83 -25.46
C GLU A 702 -23.05 22.83 -24.68
N ALA A 703 -23.66 23.60 -23.76
CA ALA A 703 -22.93 24.53 -22.90
C ALA A 703 -22.03 23.84 -21.85
N VAL A 704 -22.27 22.54 -21.56
CA VAL A 704 -21.44 21.73 -20.67
C VAL A 704 -20.47 20.95 -21.54
N ASP A 705 -19.25 21.47 -21.66
CA ASP A 705 -18.25 20.90 -22.56
C ASP A 705 -17.77 19.50 -22.17
N PHE A 706 -18.06 19.02 -20.96
CA PHE A 706 -17.55 17.74 -20.50
C PHE A 706 -18.28 16.55 -21.13
N ALA A 707 -17.52 15.62 -21.73
CA ALA A 707 -18.06 14.40 -22.31
C ALA A 707 -18.63 13.48 -21.23
N ILE A 708 -19.80 12.90 -21.50
CA ILE A 708 -20.29 11.72 -20.80
C ILE A 708 -19.64 10.46 -21.39
N VAL A 709 -19.66 10.36 -22.72
CA VAL A 709 -18.89 9.37 -23.50
C VAL A 709 -18.48 10.04 -24.80
N SER A 710 -17.27 9.76 -25.26
CA SER A 710 -16.82 10.07 -26.62
C SER A 710 -16.27 8.83 -27.30
N VAL A 711 -16.33 8.80 -28.62
CA VAL A 711 -15.79 7.73 -29.46
C VAL A 711 -15.00 8.35 -30.60
N ALA A 712 -13.77 7.88 -30.79
CA ALA A 712 -12.99 8.13 -31.98
C ALA A 712 -12.78 6.81 -32.73
N SER A 713 -12.94 6.81 -34.05
CA SER A 713 -12.65 5.62 -34.85
C SER A 713 -11.92 5.93 -36.15
N VAL A 714 -11.01 5.04 -36.53
CA VAL A 714 -10.37 4.98 -37.85
C VAL A 714 -10.62 3.58 -38.41
N ILE A 715 -11.30 3.48 -39.55
CA ILE A 715 -11.76 2.20 -40.11
C ILE A 715 -11.37 2.13 -41.58
N THR A 716 -10.78 1.03 -42.01
CA THR A 716 -10.58 0.73 -43.44
C THR A 716 -11.50 -0.39 -43.88
N GLU A 717 -11.95 -0.31 -45.13
CA GLU A 717 -12.84 -1.29 -45.73
C GLU A 717 -12.27 -1.79 -47.05
N LYS A 718 -12.38 -3.09 -47.28
CA LYS A 718 -11.95 -3.76 -48.50
C LYS A 718 -13.00 -4.76 -48.94
N ALA A 719 -13.48 -4.62 -50.17
CA ALA A 719 -14.55 -5.45 -50.73
C ALA A 719 -15.82 -5.51 -49.84
N GLY A 720 -16.22 -4.37 -49.27
CA GLY A 720 -17.43 -4.25 -48.44
C GLY A 720 -17.31 -4.87 -47.04
N LYS A 721 -16.08 -5.14 -46.58
CA LYS A 721 -15.78 -5.68 -45.26
C LYS A 721 -14.73 -4.82 -44.55
N CYS A 722 -14.81 -4.74 -43.22
CA CYS A 722 -13.79 -4.10 -42.40
C CYS A 722 -12.44 -4.83 -42.56
N GLU A 723 -11.43 -4.12 -43.07
CA GLU A 723 -10.05 -4.64 -43.15
C GLU A 723 -9.31 -4.36 -41.84
N ASP A 724 -9.43 -3.15 -41.31
CA ASP A 724 -8.91 -2.76 -40.00
C ASP A 724 -9.83 -1.75 -39.30
N ALA A 725 -9.82 -1.77 -37.96
CA ALA A 725 -10.58 -0.84 -37.15
C ALA A 725 -9.79 -0.48 -35.89
N ARG A 726 -9.70 0.82 -35.62
CA ARG A 726 -9.30 1.38 -34.34
C ARG A 726 -10.51 2.11 -33.77
N ILE A 727 -10.96 1.71 -32.59
CA ILE A 727 -12.14 2.27 -31.91
C ILE A 727 -11.70 2.62 -30.50
N VAL A 728 -11.74 3.90 -30.15
CA VAL A 728 -11.26 4.40 -28.86
C VAL A 728 -12.40 5.08 -28.13
N LEU A 729 -12.59 4.74 -26.86
CA LEU A 729 -13.59 5.33 -25.98
C LEU A 729 -12.94 6.37 -25.06
N GLY A 730 -13.56 7.54 -24.97
CA GLY A 730 -13.17 8.62 -24.06
C GLY A 730 -14.22 8.87 -22.98
N ALA A 731 -13.80 9.56 -21.92
CA ALA A 731 -14.61 9.85 -20.73
C ALA A 731 -15.23 8.61 -20.05
N VAL A 732 -14.71 7.40 -20.28
CA VAL A 732 -15.19 6.15 -19.66
C VAL A 732 -14.15 5.48 -18.77
N ALA A 733 -12.91 5.97 -18.81
CA ALA A 733 -11.76 5.50 -18.04
C ALA A 733 -10.80 6.67 -17.74
N PRO A 734 -9.86 6.51 -16.79
CA PRO A 734 -8.80 7.49 -16.52
C PRO A 734 -7.88 7.82 -17.71
N ALA A 735 -7.81 6.95 -18.72
CA ALA A 735 -7.20 7.18 -20.03
C ALA A 735 -8.21 6.92 -21.16
N PRO A 736 -7.95 7.41 -22.38
CA PRO A 736 -8.56 6.86 -23.58
C PRO A 736 -8.29 5.35 -23.68
N ILE A 737 -9.32 4.54 -23.94
CA ILE A 737 -9.19 3.08 -24.02
C ILE A 737 -9.58 2.57 -25.39
N ARG A 738 -8.79 1.64 -25.96
CA ARG A 738 -9.17 0.94 -27.18
C ARG A 738 -10.21 -0.12 -26.88
N ALA A 739 -11.28 -0.14 -27.66
CA ALA A 739 -12.32 -1.17 -27.64
C ALA A 739 -11.85 -2.40 -28.46
N THR A 740 -10.74 -3.01 -28.06
CA THR A 740 -10.06 -4.07 -28.83
C THR A 740 -10.96 -5.28 -29.12
N GLU A 741 -11.86 -5.65 -28.21
CA GLU A 741 -12.84 -6.71 -28.46
C GLU A 741 -13.80 -6.36 -29.60
N ALA A 742 -14.22 -5.09 -29.71
CA ALA A 742 -15.06 -4.61 -30.80
C ALA A 742 -14.28 -4.55 -32.13
N GLU A 743 -13.03 -4.09 -32.08
CA GLU A 743 -12.11 -4.04 -33.24
C GLU A 743 -11.88 -5.45 -33.80
N GLN A 744 -11.55 -6.42 -32.93
CA GLN A 744 -11.37 -7.82 -33.30
C GLN A 744 -12.66 -8.44 -33.84
N PHE A 745 -13.82 -8.12 -33.22
CA PHE A 745 -15.10 -8.64 -33.67
C PHE A 745 -15.47 -8.16 -35.07
N ILE A 746 -15.26 -6.88 -35.39
CA ILE A 746 -15.72 -6.29 -36.65
C ILE A 746 -14.79 -6.60 -37.83
N LYS A 747 -13.51 -6.88 -37.55
CA LYS A 747 -12.51 -7.23 -38.57
C LYS A 747 -12.98 -8.42 -39.43
N GLY A 748 -12.94 -8.25 -40.74
CA GLY A 748 -13.38 -9.24 -41.73
C GLY A 748 -14.90 -9.34 -41.95
N LYS A 749 -15.73 -8.54 -41.27
CA LYS A 749 -17.20 -8.52 -41.41
C LYS A 749 -17.67 -7.32 -42.23
N ALA A 750 -18.86 -7.45 -42.83
CA ALA A 750 -19.57 -6.30 -43.37
C ALA A 750 -19.94 -5.34 -42.24
N ILE A 751 -19.86 -4.03 -42.48
CA ILE A 751 -20.24 -3.01 -41.50
C ILE A 751 -21.70 -2.63 -41.75
N ASP A 752 -22.60 -3.31 -41.04
CA ASP A 752 -24.05 -3.11 -41.10
C ASP A 752 -24.63 -2.87 -39.69
N SER A 753 -25.94 -2.61 -39.61
CA SER A 753 -26.58 -2.28 -38.33
C SER A 753 -26.43 -3.38 -37.28
N ALA A 754 -26.45 -4.66 -37.68
CA ALA A 754 -26.42 -5.81 -36.77
C ALA A 754 -24.99 -6.08 -36.26
N SER A 755 -24.01 -6.08 -37.14
CA SER A 755 -22.58 -6.19 -36.79
C SER A 755 -22.12 -4.99 -35.95
N ALA A 756 -22.55 -3.77 -36.28
CA ALA A 756 -22.22 -2.57 -35.51
C ALA A 756 -22.85 -2.57 -34.11
N GLU A 757 -24.05 -3.14 -33.95
CA GLU A 757 -24.68 -3.32 -32.64
C GLU A 757 -23.93 -4.33 -31.78
N THR A 758 -23.51 -5.44 -32.37
CA THR A 758 -22.72 -6.46 -31.68
C THR A 758 -21.33 -5.94 -31.30
N ALA A 759 -20.67 -5.20 -32.19
CA ALA A 759 -19.41 -4.50 -31.91
C ALA A 759 -19.59 -3.47 -30.78
N GLY A 760 -20.72 -2.74 -30.77
CA GLY A 760 -21.07 -1.84 -29.67
C GLY A 760 -21.16 -2.57 -28.32
N ALA A 761 -21.77 -3.76 -28.29
CA ALA A 761 -21.82 -4.59 -27.09
C ALA A 761 -20.43 -5.08 -26.66
N ALA A 762 -19.60 -5.53 -27.61
CA ALA A 762 -18.23 -5.95 -27.35
C ALA A 762 -17.35 -4.81 -26.83
N ALA A 763 -17.57 -3.56 -27.28
CA ALA A 763 -16.79 -2.40 -26.86
C ALA A 763 -16.90 -2.08 -25.36
N VAL A 764 -17.90 -2.64 -24.68
CA VAL A 764 -18.15 -2.45 -23.24
C VAL A 764 -18.20 -3.76 -22.46
N ALA A 765 -17.72 -4.86 -23.07
CA ALA A 765 -17.50 -6.11 -22.35
C ALA A 765 -16.44 -5.86 -21.27
N GLY A 766 -16.82 -6.03 -20.00
CA GLY A 766 -15.96 -5.70 -18.85
C GLY A 766 -16.19 -4.33 -18.21
N ALA A 767 -17.14 -3.52 -18.72
CA ALA A 767 -17.54 -2.31 -18.02
C ALA A 767 -18.22 -2.63 -16.68
N VAL A 768 -17.73 -2.02 -15.60
CA VAL A 768 -18.26 -2.11 -14.24
C VAL A 768 -18.62 -0.71 -13.77
N PRO A 769 -19.91 -0.31 -13.90
CA PRO A 769 -20.31 1.04 -13.57
C PRO A 769 -20.40 1.24 -12.05
N LEU A 770 -20.22 2.50 -11.66
CA LEU A 770 -20.54 2.99 -10.33
C LEU A 770 -22.06 3.23 -10.17
N SER A 771 -22.49 3.48 -8.94
CA SER A 771 -23.90 3.49 -8.54
C SER A 771 -24.79 4.43 -9.36
N MET A 772 -24.24 5.51 -9.92
CA MET A 772 -25.00 6.54 -10.64
C MET A 772 -24.62 6.67 -12.12
N ASN A 773 -23.74 5.81 -12.68
CA ASN A 773 -23.21 6.00 -14.04
C ASN A 773 -23.43 4.83 -15.02
N ALA A 774 -24.25 3.84 -14.65
CA ALA A 774 -24.57 2.68 -15.50
C ALA A 774 -25.16 3.08 -16.88
N TYR A 775 -25.85 4.21 -16.96
CA TYR A 775 -26.42 4.75 -18.21
C TYR A 775 -25.35 5.00 -19.29
N LYS A 776 -24.08 5.23 -18.90
CA LYS A 776 -22.96 5.43 -19.84
C LYS A 776 -22.71 4.23 -20.74
N ILE A 777 -23.02 3.02 -20.26
CA ILE A 777 -22.86 1.78 -21.04
C ILE A 777 -23.74 1.81 -22.30
N ALA A 778 -25.01 2.19 -22.15
CA ALA A 778 -25.93 2.28 -23.29
C ALA A 778 -25.52 3.38 -24.28
N ILE A 779 -25.01 4.50 -23.77
CA ILE A 779 -24.50 5.60 -24.60
C ILE A 779 -23.27 5.13 -25.38
N ALA A 780 -22.31 4.48 -24.73
CA ALA A 780 -21.09 3.96 -25.38
C ALA A 780 -21.42 2.96 -26.49
N LYS A 781 -22.30 1.98 -26.23
CA LYS A 781 -22.80 1.04 -27.26
C LYS A 781 -23.36 1.78 -28.47
N THR A 782 -24.20 2.78 -28.23
CA THR A 782 -24.85 3.56 -29.28
C THR A 782 -23.85 4.40 -30.07
N LEU A 783 -22.89 5.04 -29.42
CA LEU A 783 -21.88 5.85 -30.09
C LEU A 783 -20.93 4.99 -30.92
N VAL A 784 -20.52 3.81 -30.43
CA VAL A 784 -19.72 2.86 -31.23
C VAL A 784 -20.50 2.41 -32.46
N LYS A 785 -21.77 2.03 -32.31
CA LYS A 785 -22.64 1.68 -33.45
C LYS A 785 -22.71 2.82 -34.47
N ARG A 786 -22.90 4.06 -34.03
CA ARG A 786 -22.94 5.24 -34.91
C ARG A 786 -21.60 5.54 -35.57
N ALA A 787 -20.49 5.38 -34.85
CA ALA A 787 -19.16 5.59 -35.39
C ALA A 787 -18.86 4.59 -36.52
N LEU A 788 -19.23 3.32 -36.33
CA LEU A 788 -19.12 2.26 -37.34
C LEU A 788 -20.00 2.53 -38.56
N LEU A 789 -21.23 3.02 -38.39
CA LEU A 789 -22.18 3.25 -39.49
C LEU A 789 -22.06 4.62 -40.19
N SER A 790 -21.33 5.57 -39.60
CA SER A 790 -21.17 6.91 -40.15
C SER A 790 -20.63 6.83 -41.57
N GLN A 791 -21.22 7.60 -42.49
CA GLN A 791 -20.77 7.70 -43.89
C GLN A 791 -19.96 8.98 -44.12
N ASP A 792 -19.72 9.77 -43.08
CA ASP A 792 -18.96 11.00 -43.19
C ASP A 792 -17.46 10.65 -43.23
N ALA A 793 -16.83 10.88 -44.37
CA ALA A 793 -15.38 10.80 -44.54
C ALA A 793 -14.70 11.97 -43.82
#